data_AF-A0A7D5SMP8-F1
#
_entry.id   AF-A0A7D5SMP8-F1
#
_cell.length_a   1.000
_cell.length_b   1.000
_cell.length_c   1.000
_cell.angle_alpha   90.00
_cell.angle_beta   90.00
_cell.angle_gamma   90.00
#
_symmetry.space_group_name_H-M   'P 1'
#
loop_
_entity.id
_entity.type
_entity.pdbx_description
1 polymer ?
#
loop_
_entity_poly.entity_id
_entity_poly.type
_entity_poly.pdbx_seq_one_letter_code
_entity_poly.pdbx_strand_id
1 'polypeptide(L)'
;MRCGPKGRHKRSKSAVSDIIGNLLILGITVVLFSSVLISVMNLPGPQKQTYADFSYEQPLFYGADGGTPYVMINVTMGGGQILNNEDVIVVLFINDNPLRLTLLQGGVGPSWVTGETWRYKATGVLPDDKLEISIIDNTNNNIVWQTSLVTGVINQEYAPIITERGIVQFPLYQNSLITFYCKVVDFNSNLNLNSVYVDLSGLGLSGVKYKLTYDPGNGTFRSASGVVKADLNWNGKTVRFNATDTTNLEGFVDYTVVVFKDEKGNGTIGGGGGPPGNIDYSALQGFNIFELNDWIENAFNATPRRIFAYTESVAVVVVSKYLVNTQNENLFQVINGTTKLPYSAVSTPNVKFVPYLYVSGYYVYLATFNTTNLPYMSSYYYVTASLKDNWVPNNQFVMNDMIFVAVPGGSQTPTYPVFRTYKDSAYTIPCSDFTTYDPTNNVIYVEILNYNGNAWDPYTGDVEIRDFFWNAQLKKAPAYDATNTPLSKWNGPVSNLWQIIQQAPPGKYRFAINLNNVTDGKSWIPGKNAYALRYDMFKAGTEKSLLSKIINITAPSIKLDITIGSQPTGNARFATANALYYYENENQWYPPQLLETGSTDKKYYSPTVFLVRAGDMNGDNKTDLVAVLQDGSTDIIYLYVYYNFQSSFGGGWIKSQIAILSSIPTDIAIGNIDFDNDADVVLSYATTGILHIYRNDGAWTRTSVSLSGVQKVILADMDPAGTAGNDPSRSQDIIVSRTGGTITVLKNQFGNGVTWVQQSLSSTGTALIDFWAQAEYNVTGTVTNNYLSTTSPIQDDGVYEQIRENITYRYAQTFPTLKGPNNEVSDELVQLRYRDDIVPIESAFTVNAGSTAEVIAWDSTGLQDDLVPFKVTLKVRYMTDEAYGTTGDYLIWTNKTGAVINTIQIENTSGAWVEREFNMTPYAGTLASALTTAKLNITNTNTNGAAINFDYWWINVTWKTGDSLEHIWQFTLNPASSGNHQFQVYALRSPSIDGDNFVFYYSTSIAGPWTQITSATIGTSLPMQPYTGSIPGTVSGTVYIRVKDLGGVTTSSPDPNYIRIGQMKILTTVSSTAIGSSILAINVADMDQDGDLDILAVGMKTGNRGQAYVLYNGPGDIFLPSNIVAVSSADAQLYTARSITGGKYFSPYGKAYLDIAVCTSSKILFINQTEKSTRTYSGLLSFSFSNTYGNFMKMVGADIDGNGRDDLIAYTDSGYLLVYANYLGRQSASGWQIYVVDNLGAGMVNDVDVSKFAP
;
A
#
# COMPACT_ATOMS: atom_id res chain seq x y z
N MET A 1 60.57 16.23 -60.53
CA MET A 1 61.69 16.98 -61.12
C MET A 1 62.61 17.42 -59.98
N ARG A 2 63.91 17.03 -60.00
CA ARG A 2 65.06 17.56 -59.21
C ARG A 2 64.98 17.51 -57.66
N CYS A 3 66.04 17.34 -56.87
CA CYS A 3 67.41 16.80 -56.98
C CYS A 3 68.06 16.90 -55.56
N GLY A 4 68.56 15.78 -55.00
CA GLY A 4 69.71 15.63 -54.06
C GLY A 4 69.70 16.29 -52.65
N PRO A 5 70.72 16.08 -51.80
CA PRO A 5 71.83 15.10 -51.85
C PRO A 5 72.12 14.31 -50.53
N LYS A 6 73.08 13.38 -50.64
CA LYS A 6 73.63 12.42 -49.67
C LYS A 6 74.27 13.03 -48.40
N GLY A 7 74.17 12.31 -47.28
CA GLY A 7 74.98 12.48 -46.06
C GLY A 7 75.30 11.16 -45.32
N ARG A 8 76.53 10.68 -45.51
CA ARG A 8 77.40 9.77 -44.70
C ARG A 8 76.81 8.77 -43.68
N HIS A 9 77.20 7.50 -43.86
CA HIS A 9 77.24 6.43 -42.85
C HIS A 9 77.96 6.83 -41.55
N LYS A 10 77.27 6.64 -40.41
CA LYS A 10 77.87 6.26 -39.12
C LYS A 10 77.24 4.95 -38.67
N ARG A 11 78.06 3.94 -38.39
CA ARG A 11 77.65 2.67 -37.74
C ARG A 11 77.11 2.99 -36.35
N SER A 12 75.88 2.60 -36.02
CA SER A 12 75.39 2.59 -34.62
C SER A 12 75.34 1.16 -34.11
N LYS A 13 75.92 0.93 -32.93
CA LYS A 13 75.97 -0.35 -32.22
C LYS A 13 74.64 -0.69 -31.51
N SER A 14 73.49 -0.21 -32.02
CA SER A 14 72.19 -0.30 -31.33
C SER A 14 71.43 -1.60 -31.62
N ALA A 15 71.56 -2.16 -32.83
CA ALA A 15 70.73 -3.30 -33.26
C ALA A 15 71.07 -4.62 -32.55
N VAL A 16 72.31 -4.77 -32.03
CA VAL A 16 72.73 -5.99 -31.33
C VAL A 16 72.31 -5.96 -29.85
N SER A 17 72.18 -4.77 -29.25
CA SER A 17 71.75 -4.61 -27.86
C SER A 17 70.27 -4.94 -27.66
N ASP A 18 69.41 -4.53 -28.58
CA ASP A 18 67.96 -4.76 -28.46
C ASP A 18 67.58 -6.24 -28.70
N ILE A 19 68.30 -6.92 -29.60
CA ILE A 19 68.11 -8.35 -29.86
C ILE A 19 68.60 -9.18 -28.66
N ILE A 20 69.75 -8.84 -28.08
CA ILE A 20 70.27 -9.52 -26.89
C ILE A 20 69.40 -9.21 -25.66
N GLY A 21 68.89 -7.99 -25.52
CA GLY A 21 67.97 -7.60 -24.45
C GLY A 21 66.66 -8.38 -24.48
N ASN A 22 66.02 -8.51 -25.66
CA ASN A 22 64.80 -9.30 -25.81
C ASN A 22 65.05 -10.80 -25.63
N LEU A 23 66.19 -11.34 -26.10
CA LEU A 23 66.57 -12.73 -25.84
C LEU A 23 66.85 -13.00 -24.36
N LEU A 24 67.44 -12.04 -23.64
CA LEU A 24 67.66 -12.14 -22.19
C LEU A 24 66.34 -12.04 -21.41
N ILE A 25 65.42 -11.15 -21.78
CA ILE A 25 64.10 -11.05 -21.16
C ILE A 25 63.27 -12.32 -21.43
N LEU A 26 63.32 -12.86 -22.65
CA LEU A 26 62.68 -14.12 -22.99
C LEU A 26 63.32 -15.29 -22.23
N GLY A 27 64.65 -15.33 -22.14
CA GLY A 27 65.38 -16.35 -21.38
C GLY A 27 65.07 -16.31 -19.88
N ILE A 28 65.03 -15.12 -19.30
CA ILE A 28 64.68 -14.93 -17.88
C ILE A 28 63.22 -15.32 -17.63
N THR A 29 62.28 -14.90 -18.48
CA THR A 29 60.86 -15.26 -18.30
C THR A 29 60.64 -16.76 -18.49
N VAL A 30 61.26 -17.41 -19.48
CA VAL A 30 61.17 -18.86 -19.68
C VAL A 30 61.81 -19.64 -18.54
N VAL A 31 62.97 -19.22 -18.04
CA VAL A 31 63.62 -19.87 -16.89
C VAL A 31 62.82 -19.66 -15.60
N LEU A 32 62.28 -18.45 -15.40
CA LEU A 32 61.48 -18.13 -14.22
C LEU A 32 60.16 -18.91 -14.23
N PHE A 33 59.44 -18.92 -15.35
CA PHE A 33 58.23 -19.74 -15.49
C PHE A 33 58.51 -21.25 -15.45
N SER A 34 59.61 -21.73 -16.03
CA SER A 34 59.98 -23.16 -15.93
C SER A 34 60.40 -23.55 -14.51
N SER A 35 61.09 -22.67 -13.78
CA SER A 35 61.46 -22.92 -12.39
C SER A 35 60.26 -22.90 -11.45
N VAL A 36 59.28 -22.03 -11.71
CA VAL A 36 57.99 -22.02 -11.00
C VAL A 36 57.19 -23.27 -11.37
N LEU A 37 57.11 -23.66 -12.64
CA LEU A 37 56.41 -24.88 -13.07
C LEU A 37 57.05 -26.15 -12.51
N ILE A 38 58.37 -26.26 -12.49
CA ILE A 38 59.09 -27.39 -11.87
C ILE A 38 58.90 -27.37 -10.35
N SER A 39 58.88 -26.20 -9.72
CA SER A 39 58.58 -26.07 -8.28
C SER A 39 57.14 -26.48 -7.98
N VAL A 40 56.17 -26.11 -8.82
CA VAL A 40 54.76 -26.46 -8.68
C VAL A 40 54.51 -27.95 -9.01
N MET A 41 55.23 -28.53 -9.96
CA MET A 41 55.16 -29.96 -10.27
C MET A 41 55.80 -30.84 -9.20
N ASN A 42 56.75 -30.30 -8.43
CA ASN A 42 57.38 -30.98 -7.30
C ASN A 42 56.70 -30.65 -5.96
N LEU A 43 55.69 -29.77 -5.95
CA LEU A 43 54.78 -29.68 -4.81
C LEU A 43 53.98 -30.99 -4.78
N PRO A 44 54.00 -31.76 -3.69
CA PRO A 44 53.07 -32.86 -3.54
C PRO A 44 51.67 -32.29 -3.70
N GLY A 45 50.91 -32.79 -4.68
CA GLY A 45 49.50 -32.44 -4.80
C GLY A 45 48.80 -32.70 -3.46
N PRO A 46 47.85 -31.85 -3.03
CA PRO A 46 47.12 -32.12 -1.80
C PRO A 46 46.53 -33.52 -1.91
N GLN A 47 46.79 -34.37 -0.92
CA GLN A 47 46.10 -35.66 -0.86
C GLN A 47 44.60 -35.38 -0.90
N LYS A 48 43.85 -36.19 -1.64
CA LYS A 48 42.40 -36.05 -1.75
C LYS A 48 41.83 -36.22 -0.35
N GLN A 49 41.50 -35.11 0.30
CA GLN A 49 40.95 -35.08 1.65
C GLN A 49 39.43 -35.01 1.54
N THR A 50 38.77 -35.99 2.15
CA THR A 50 37.32 -36.02 2.31
C THR A 50 36.96 -35.07 3.45
N TYR A 51 36.21 -34.00 3.17
CA TYR A 51 35.79 -33.01 4.16
C TYR A 51 34.32 -33.22 4.53
N ALA A 52 34.07 -33.58 5.79
CA ALA A 52 32.73 -33.66 6.37
C ALA A 52 32.79 -33.17 7.82
N ASP A 53 31.82 -32.35 8.20
CA ASP A 53 31.64 -31.82 9.54
C ASP A 53 30.61 -32.66 10.30
N PHE A 54 30.88 -32.92 11.57
CA PHE A 54 30.07 -33.78 12.41
C PHE A 54 29.86 -33.16 13.78
N SER A 55 28.62 -33.24 14.26
CA SER A 55 28.26 -32.98 15.65
C SER A 55 27.87 -34.30 16.30
N TYR A 56 28.01 -34.40 17.62
CA TYR A 56 27.57 -35.57 18.37
C TYR A 56 26.71 -35.13 19.55
N GLU A 57 25.75 -35.98 19.92
CA GLU A 57 25.01 -35.83 21.16
C GLU A 57 25.75 -36.56 22.28
N GLN A 58 25.71 -36.04 23.51
CA GLN A 58 26.39 -36.68 24.63
C GLN A 58 25.87 -38.12 24.83
N PRO A 59 26.76 -39.13 24.98
CA PRO A 59 26.33 -40.51 25.13
C PRO A 59 25.48 -40.72 26.39
N LEU A 60 24.26 -41.24 26.21
CA LEU A 60 23.35 -41.54 27.31
C LEU A 60 23.53 -42.99 27.77
N PHE A 61 23.87 -43.17 29.05
CA PHE A 61 24.01 -44.48 29.68
C PHE A 61 22.66 -44.97 30.21
N TYR A 62 22.27 -46.18 29.82
CA TYR A 62 21.04 -46.82 30.28
C TYR A 62 21.38 -47.94 31.27
N GLY A 63 21.00 -47.72 32.52
CA GLY A 63 21.09 -48.69 33.61
C GLY A 63 19.89 -49.64 33.62
N ALA A 64 20.13 -50.87 34.03
CA ALA A 64 19.22 -51.98 33.86
C ALA A 64 18.15 -52.10 34.96
N ASP A 65 16.89 -51.92 34.59
CA ASP A 65 15.82 -52.78 35.12
C ASP A 65 15.85 -54.12 34.34
N GLY A 66 16.81 -55.00 34.69
CA GLY A 66 16.86 -56.40 34.24
C GLY A 66 17.60 -56.75 32.94
N GLY A 67 18.33 -55.82 32.30
CA GLY A 67 19.16 -56.07 31.10
C GLY A 67 20.68 -55.84 31.29
N THR A 68 21.49 -56.02 30.24
CA THR A 68 22.91 -55.62 30.24
C THR A 68 23.01 -54.09 30.03
N PRO A 69 23.81 -53.35 30.82
CA PRO A 69 23.97 -51.90 30.65
C PRO A 69 24.49 -51.58 29.25
N TYR A 70 23.99 -50.50 28.66
CA TYR A 70 24.40 -50.05 27.34
C TYR A 70 24.40 -48.53 27.23
N VAL A 71 25.19 -48.01 26.29
CA VAL A 71 25.26 -46.60 25.95
C VAL A 71 24.79 -46.38 24.51
N MET A 72 24.02 -45.33 24.28
CA MET A 72 23.63 -44.88 22.94
C MET A 72 24.58 -43.78 22.48
N ILE A 73 25.17 -43.95 21.30
CA ILE A 73 26.09 -43.00 20.68
C ILE A 73 25.44 -42.47 19.41
N ASN A 74 25.21 -41.17 19.35
CA ASN A 74 24.58 -40.49 18.21
C ASN A 74 25.54 -39.45 17.63
N VAL A 75 25.85 -39.58 16.34
CA VAL A 75 26.66 -38.62 15.58
C VAL A 75 25.86 -38.16 14.37
N THR A 76 25.80 -36.85 14.11
CA THR A 76 25.04 -36.23 13.02
C THR A 76 25.99 -35.52 12.06
N MET A 77 25.80 -35.71 10.76
CA MET A 77 26.57 -35.00 9.74
C MET A 77 26.05 -33.56 9.59
N GLY A 78 26.86 -32.58 9.99
CA GLY A 78 26.52 -31.15 9.98
C GLY A 78 26.73 -30.46 8.62
N GLY A 79 27.58 -31.05 7.76
CA GLY A 79 27.83 -30.55 6.40
C GLY A 79 29.01 -31.25 5.72
N GLY A 80 29.19 -31.06 4.41
CA GLY A 80 30.34 -31.58 3.65
C GLY A 80 30.00 -32.65 2.61
N GLN A 81 31.00 -33.43 2.20
CA GLN A 81 30.89 -34.43 1.13
C GLN A 81 30.17 -35.69 1.61
N ILE A 82 29.25 -36.23 0.79
CA ILE A 82 28.53 -37.49 1.05
C ILE A 82 29.53 -38.63 1.26
N LEU A 83 29.35 -39.39 2.35
CA LEU A 83 30.21 -40.51 2.72
C LEU A 83 29.54 -41.84 2.40
N ASN A 84 30.15 -42.66 1.54
CA ASN A 84 29.60 -43.98 1.20
C ASN A 84 30.06 -45.05 2.20
N ASN A 85 29.18 -46.01 2.50
CA ASN A 85 29.45 -47.10 3.44
C ASN A 85 30.62 -48.02 3.02
N GLU A 86 30.94 -48.09 1.73
CA GLU A 86 32.06 -48.89 1.22
C GLU A 86 33.43 -48.21 1.42
N ASP A 87 33.44 -46.88 1.51
CA ASP A 87 34.65 -46.06 1.58
C ASP A 87 34.98 -45.63 3.02
N VAL A 88 34.03 -45.72 3.95
CA VAL A 88 34.15 -45.15 5.30
C VAL A 88 33.90 -46.20 6.38
N ILE A 89 34.77 -46.20 7.40
CA ILE A 89 34.61 -46.99 8.62
C ILE A 89 34.49 -46.07 9.83
N VAL A 90 33.65 -46.45 10.78
CA VAL A 90 33.51 -45.80 12.08
C VAL A 90 34.22 -46.66 13.11
N VAL A 91 35.24 -46.11 13.78
CA VAL A 91 35.98 -46.79 14.83
C VAL A 91 35.60 -46.20 16.17
N LEU A 92 34.99 -47.01 17.02
CA LEU A 92 34.67 -46.66 18.41
C LEU A 92 35.71 -47.30 19.33
N PHE A 93 36.47 -46.50 20.05
CA PHE A 93 37.41 -46.95 21.07
C PHE A 93 36.71 -46.99 22.43
N ILE A 94 36.79 -48.13 23.11
CA ILE A 94 36.31 -48.33 24.48
C ILE A 94 37.52 -48.73 25.34
N ASN A 95 37.96 -47.86 26.25
CA ASN A 95 39.20 -48.02 27.02
C ASN A 95 40.40 -48.38 26.12
N ASP A 96 40.57 -47.60 25.04
CA ASP A 96 41.62 -47.77 24.02
C ASP A 96 41.53 -49.08 23.19
N ASN A 97 40.48 -49.90 23.35
CA ASN A 97 40.21 -51.04 22.47
C ASN A 97 39.34 -50.63 21.28
N PRO A 98 39.81 -50.74 20.03
CA PRO A 98 39.05 -50.33 18.85
C PRO A 98 37.98 -51.35 18.45
N LEU A 99 36.74 -50.89 18.37
CA LEU A 99 35.61 -51.56 17.74
C LEU A 99 35.35 -50.92 16.37
N ARG A 100 35.48 -51.71 15.29
CA ARG A 100 35.24 -51.23 13.92
C ARG A 100 33.80 -51.48 13.51
N LEU A 101 33.14 -50.44 13.00
CA LEU A 101 31.73 -50.41 12.63
C LEU A 101 31.55 -49.78 11.24
N THR A 102 30.43 -50.10 10.61
CA THR A 102 29.99 -49.59 9.31
C THR A 102 28.87 -48.55 9.47
N LEU A 103 28.56 -47.79 8.42
CA LEU A 103 27.48 -46.79 8.45
C LEU A 103 26.11 -47.47 8.65
N LEU A 104 25.90 -48.61 8.00
CA LEU A 104 24.67 -49.41 8.13
C LEU A 104 24.42 -49.89 9.58
N GLN A 105 25.47 -50.19 10.34
CA GLN A 105 25.35 -50.62 11.73
C GLN A 105 24.89 -49.51 12.68
N GLY A 106 24.98 -48.25 12.27
CA GLY A 106 24.39 -47.11 12.99
C GLY A 106 23.07 -46.63 12.41
N GLY A 107 22.42 -47.41 11.54
CA GLY A 107 21.09 -47.08 11.01
C GLY A 107 21.07 -45.98 9.95
N VAL A 108 22.22 -45.61 9.39
CA VAL A 108 22.33 -44.75 8.21
C VAL A 108 22.37 -45.64 6.96
N GLY A 109 21.79 -45.17 5.84
CA GLY A 109 21.71 -45.92 4.59
C GLY A 109 23.07 -46.20 3.92
N PRO A 110 23.10 -46.59 2.63
CA PRO A 110 24.34 -46.89 1.91
C PRO A 110 25.29 -45.68 1.78
N SER A 111 24.79 -44.48 2.02
CA SER A 111 25.53 -43.23 2.06
C SER A 111 25.04 -42.39 3.25
N TRP A 112 25.94 -41.69 3.92
CA TRP A 112 25.65 -40.74 5.00
C TRP A 112 25.65 -39.32 4.44
N VAL A 113 24.49 -38.66 4.48
CA VAL A 113 24.31 -37.29 3.98
C VAL A 113 24.07 -36.29 5.11
N THR A 114 24.25 -35.00 4.82
CA THR A 114 24.03 -33.90 5.77
C THR A 114 22.62 -33.96 6.40
N GLY A 115 22.56 -33.86 7.72
CA GLY A 115 21.33 -33.93 8.52
C GLY A 115 20.98 -35.33 9.03
N GLU A 116 21.59 -36.39 8.51
CA GLU A 116 21.37 -37.75 9.01
C GLU A 116 22.23 -38.08 10.24
N THR A 117 21.68 -38.88 11.15
CA THR A 117 22.33 -39.28 12.41
C THR A 117 22.66 -40.77 12.41
N TRP A 118 23.94 -41.10 12.57
CA TRP A 118 24.44 -42.44 12.85
C TRP A 118 24.31 -42.75 14.35
N ARG A 119 23.59 -43.83 14.68
CA ARG A 119 23.17 -44.20 16.04
C ARG A 119 23.60 -45.63 16.37
N TYR A 120 24.50 -45.80 17.33
CA TYR A 120 25.00 -47.11 17.73
C TYR A 120 24.78 -47.41 19.22
N LYS A 121 24.34 -48.65 19.50
CA LYS A 121 24.13 -49.16 20.85
C LYS A 121 25.31 -50.02 21.28
N ALA A 122 26.17 -49.50 22.16
CA ALA A 122 27.30 -50.25 22.71
C ALA A 122 26.93 -50.89 24.06
N THR A 123 26.94 -52.21 24.14
CA THR A 123 26.59 -53.00 25.35
C THR A 123 27.82 -53.34 26.18
N GLY A 124 27.68 -53.39 27.51
CA GLY A 124 28.77 -53.72 28.43
C GLY A 124 29.75 -52.58 28.70
N VAL A 125 29.39 -51.36 28.31
CA VAL A 125 30.14 -50.12 28.58
C VAL A 125 29.61 -49.47 29.86
N LEU A 126 30.51 -49.16 30.78
CA LEU A 126 30.21 -48.49 32.04
C LEU A 126 30.40 -46.97 31.92
N PRO A 127 29.73 -46.15 32.75
CA PRO A 127 29.86 -44.69 32.74
C PRO A 127 31.30 -44.15 32.85
N ASP A 128 32.20 -44.91 33.49
CA ASP A 128 33.60 -44.54 33.71
C ASP A 128 34.54 -44.96 32.56
N ASP A 129 34.05 -45.74 31.58
CA ASP A 129 34.89 -46.17 30.46
C ASP A 129 35.25 -44.98 29.56
N LYS A 130 36.49 -44.96 29.05
CA LYS A 130 36.90 -43.95 28.07
C LYS A 130 36.29 -44.29 26.70
N LEU A 131 35.47 -43.38 26.16
CA LEU A 131 34.91 -43.50 24.80
C LEU A 131 35.52 -42.47 23.85
N GLU A 132 35.95 -42.94 22.70
CA GLU A 132 36.47 -42.09 21.63
C GLU A 132 35.98 -42.62 20.29
N ILE A 133 35.57 -41.75 19.37
CA ILE A 133 35.07 -42.16 18.06
C ILE A 133 35.90 -41.50 16.96
N SER A 134 36.17 -42.25 15.90
CA SER A 134 36.86 -41.79 14.70
C SER A 134 36.12 -42.26 13.46
N ILE A 135 35.85 -41.35 12.54
CA ILE A 135 35.32 -41.63 11.20
C ILE A 135 36.51 -41.59 10.25
N ILE A 136 36.79 -42.71 9.59
CA ILE A 136 37.99 -42.90 8.77
C ILE A 136 37.54 -43.23 7.35
N ASP A 137 38.06 -42.46 6.39
CA ASP A 137 38.02 -42.81 4.98
C ASP A 137 39.05 -43.93 4.75
N ASN A 138 38.54 -45.15 4.59
CA ASN A 138 39.34 -46.36 4.46
C ASN A 138 39.99 -46.47 3.07
N THR A 139 39.43 -45.82 2.06
CA THR A 139 39.96 -45.79 0.68
C THR A 139 41.18 -44.89 0.58
N ASN A 140 41.17 -43.75 1.28
CA ASN A 140 42.28 -42.79 1.31
C ASN A 140 43.15 -42.87 2.58
N ASN A 141 42.81 -43.76 3.52
CA ASN A 141 43.46 -43.96 4.83
C ASN A 141 43.66 -42.65 5.60
N ASN A 142 42.60 -41.84 5.67
CA ASN A 142 42.60 -40.55 6.34
C ASN A 142 41.49 -40.48 7.39
N ILE A 143 41.78 -39.86 8.55
CA ILE A 143 40.78 -39.59 9.57
C ILE A 143 40.00 -38.36 9.12
N VAL A 144 38.71 -38.56 8.84
CA VAL A 144 37.80 -37.48 8.42
C VAL A 144 37.38 -36.65 9.64
N TRP A 145 37.11 -37.34 10.75
CA TRP A 145 36.68 -36.71 12.00
C TRP A 145 36.98 -37.61 13.19
N GLN A 146 37.43 -37.03 14.30
CA GLN A 146 37.74 -37.76 15.53
C GLN A 146 37.42 -36.89 16.73
N THR A 147 36.78 -37.48 17.75
CA THR A 147 36.52 -36.80 19.02
C THR A 147 36.47 -37.80 20.17
N SER A 148 36.88 -37.35 21.35
CA SER A 148 36.57 -38.06 22.59
C SER A 148 35.11 -37.81 22.94
N LEU A 149 34.32 -38.87 23.01
CA LEU A 149 32.95 -38.77 23.49
C LEU A 149 33.05 -38.62 25.00
N VAL A 150 32.62 -37.47 25.53
CA VAL A 150 32.69 -37.22 26.98
C VAL A 150 31.84 -38.28 27.67
N THR A 151 32.49 -39.31 28.19
CA THR A 151 31.88 -40.20 29.17
C THR A 151 31.74 -39.45 30.47
N GLY A 152 30.73 -39.82 31.23
CA GLY A 152 30.49 -39.27 32.54
C GLY A 152 31.67 -39.60 33.44
N VAL A 153 32.74 -38.81 33.36
CA VAL A 153 33.66 -38.59 34.46
C VAL A 153 32.86 -37.78 35.48
N ILE A 154 32.01 -38.49 36.23
CA ILE A 154 31.43 -38.04 37.49
C ILE A 154 32.57 -38.04 38.51
N ASN A 155 33.48 -37.09 38.36
CA ASN A 155 34.45 -36.66 39.37
C ASN A 155 35.03 -35.27 39.05
N GLN A 156 34.55 -34.59 38.00
CA GLN A 156 34.56 -33.12 38.01
C GLN A 156 33.19 -32.63 38.45
N GLU A 157 33.18 -32.24 39.70
CA GLU A 157 32.18 -31.39 40.31
C GLU A 157 32.05 -30.10 39.44
N TYR A 158 30.90 -29.90 38.79
CA TYR A 158 30.62 -28.71 37.96
C TYR A 158 29.72 -27.75 38.74
N ALA A 159 30.16 -26.50 38.90
CA ALA A 159 29.29 -25.47 39.42
C ALA A 159 28.09 -25.24 38.48
N PRO A 160 26.89 -24.93 39.01
CA PRO A 160 25.73 -24.58 38.17
C PRO A 160 26.04 -23.38 37.25
N ILE A 161 25.52 -23.38 36.03
CA ILE A 161 25.72 -22.28 35.07
C ILE A 161 24.46 -21.43 34.98
N ILE A 162 24.59 -20.11 35.14
CA ILE A 162 23.49 -19.16 34.96
C ILE A 162 23.48 -18.69 33.50
N THR A 163 22.50 -19.13 32.72
CA THR A 163 22.45 -18.90 31.27
C THR A 163 21.71 -17.61 30.88
N GLU A 164 20.70 -17.23 31.66
CA GLU A 164 19.92 -16.00 31.45
C GLU A 164 19.78 -15.26 32.78
N ARG A 165 19.76 -13.93 32.76
CA ARG A 165 19.61 -13.09 33.95
C ARG A 165 19.09 -11.71 33.58
N GLY A 166 18.31 -11.10 34.47
CA GLY A 166 17.91 -9.72 34.29
C GLY A 166 16.84 -9.26 35.26
N ILE A 167 16.14 -8.22 34.84
CA ILE A 167 14.96 -7.67 35.53
C ILE A 167 13.75 -7.79 34.61
N VAL A 168 12.57 -7.98 35.21
CA VAL A 168 11.33 -8.09 34.45
C VAL A 168 10.85 -6.72 33.96
N GLN A 169 11.04 -5.68 34.78
CA GLN A 169 10.62 -4.32 34.46
C GLN A 169 11.74 -3.59 33.69
N PHE A 170 11.60 -3.46 32.37
CA PHE A 170 12.51 -2.69 31.53
C PHE A 170 11.72 -1.87 30.47
N PRO A 171 12.02 -0.58 30.24
CA PRO A 171 13.02 0.25 30.93
C PRO A 171 12.67 0.47 32.41
N LEU A 172 13.70 0.51 33.27
CA LEU A 172 13.54 0.66 34.72
C LEU A 172 13.72 2.13 35.12
N TYR A 173 12.66 2.78 35.60
CA TYR A 173 12.71 4.18 36.06
C TYR A 173 12.95 4.28 37.56
N GLN A 174 13.52 5.40 38.01
CA GLN A 174 13.66 5.73 39.43
C GLN A 174 12.33 5.52 40.17
N ASN A 175 12.40 4.96 41.38
CA ASN A 175 11.27 4.55 42.24
C ASN A 175 10.41 3.38 41.75
N SER A 176 10.70 2.79 40.58
CA SER A 176 9.99 1.59 40.09
C SER A 176 10.32 0.36 40.93
N LEU A 177 9.33 -0.50 41.13
CA LEU A 177 9.47 -1.78 41.82
C LEU A 177 10.19 -2.80 40.91
N ILE A 178 11.29 -3.38 41.40
CA ILE A 178 12.11 -4.33 40.63
C ILE A 178 11.75 -5.77 40.97
N THR A 179 11.70 -6.61 39.93
CA THR A 179 11.68 -8.08 40.00
C THR A 179 12.88 -8.62 39.24
N PHE A 180 13.73 -9.39 39.90
CA PHE A 180 14.90 -10.03 39.31
C PHE A 180 14.55 -11.44 38.84
N TYR A 181 15.18 -11.88 37.75
CA TYR A 181 15.07 -13.26 37.29
C TYR A 181 16.41 -13.81 36.80
N CYS A 182 16.56 -15.14 36.86
CA CYS A 182 17.62 -15.86 36.19
C CYS A 182 17.19 -17.25 35.74
N LYS A 183 17.98 -17.87 34.87
CA LYS A 183 17.84 -19.26 34.44
C LYS A 183 19.14 -19.99 34.76
N VAL A 184 19.02 -21.15 35.39
CA VAL A 184 20.16 -21.95 35.85
C VAL A 184 20.11 -23.30 35.14
N VAL A 185 21.21 -23.67 34.51
CA VAL A 185 21.45 -24.97 33.89
C VAL A 185 22.47 -25.70 34.74
N ASP A 186 22.14 -26.93 35.10
CA ASP A 186 22.91 -27.76 36.00
C ASP A 186 23.19 -29.11 35.34
N PHE A 187 24.44 -29.34 34.95
CA PHE A 187 24.83 -30.42 34.02
C PHE A 187 24.81 -31.81 34.66
N ASN A 188 24.90 -31.89 35.98
CA ASN A 188 24.87 -33.10 36.80
C ASN A 188 23.59 -33.22 37.66
N SER A 189 22.62 -32.31 37.48
CA SER A 189 21.27 -32.35 38.09
C SER A 189 21.26 -32.43 39.63
N ASN A 190 22.25 -31.83 40.31
CA ASN A 190 22.38 -31.75 41.76
C ASN A 190 22.21 -30.32 42.33
N LEU A 191 21.62 -29.37 41.58
CA LEU A 191 21.34 -28.00 41.99
C LEU A 191 20.53 -27.91 43.29
N ASN A 192 21.01 -27.14 44.28
CA ASN A 192 20.23 -26.81 45.46
C ASN A 192 19.26 -25.66 45.14
N LEU A 193 17.98 -25.97 44.92
CA LEU A 193 16.94 -24.98 44.59
C LEU A 193 16.78 -23.84 45.61
N ASN A 194 17.26 -24.01 46.85
CA ASN A 194 17.19 -22.98 47.88
C ASN A 194 18.40 -22.02 47.87
N SER A 195 19.43 -22.31 47.08
CA SER A 195 20.68 -21.54 47.01
C SER A 195 20.70 -20.49 45.91
N VAL A 196 19.63 -20.37 45.11
CA VAL A 196 19.56 -19.38 44.03
C VAL A 196 19.13 -18.04 44.60
N TYR A 197 20.03 -17.06 44.56
CA TYR A 197 19.78 -15.71 45.06
C TYR A 197 20.44 -14.63 44.20
N VAL A 198 19.96 -13.40 44.34
CA VAL A 198 20.64 -12.19 43.84
C VAL A 198 21.21 -11.40 45.00
N ASP A 199 22.49 -11.10 44.94
CA ASP A 199 23.22 -10.24 45.87
C ASP A 199 23.14 -8.78 45.40
N LEU A 200 22.47 -7.95 46.20
CA LEU A 200 22.27 -6.53 45.92
C LEU A 200 23.34 -5.64 46.57
N SER A 201 24.38 -6.20 47.20
CA SER A 201 25.45 -5.43 47.85
C SER A 201 26.16 -4.48 46.89
N GLY A 202 26.30 -4.85 45.62
CA GLY A 202 26.85 -4.00 44.56
C GLY A 202 26.06 -2.73 44.27
N LEU A 203 24.81 -2.62 44.76
CA LEU A 203 23.99 -1.41 44.69
C LEU A 203 24.19 -0.47 45.89
N GLY A 204 24.98 -0.86 46.89
CA GLY A 204 25.14 -0.16 48.17
C GLY A 204 24.13 -0.60 49.25
N LEU A 205 23.37 -1.66 48.98
CA LEU A 205 22.43 -2.26 49.93
C LEU A 205 23.16 -3.35 50.73
N SER A 206 23.73 -2.98 51.88
CA SER A 206 24.55 -3.90 52.70
C SER A 206 23.72 -5.06 53.27
N GLY A 207 24.19 -6.30 53.03
CA GLY A 207 23.63 -7.53 53.64
C GLY A 207 22.37 -8.09 52.99
N VAL A 208 21.96 -7.60 51.82
CA VAL A 208 20.68 -7.95 51.19
C VAL A 208 20.88 -8.97 50.06
N LYS A 209 20.86 -10.26 50.41
CA LYS A 209 20.74 -11.37 49.45
C LYS A 209 19.26 -11.75 49.32
N TYR A 210 18.71 -11.64 48.12
CA TYR A 210 17.32 -12.01 47.86
C TYR A 210 17.22 -13.36 47.17
N LYS A 211 16.56 -14.31 47.84
CA LYS A 211 16.27 -15.63 47.29
C LYS A 211 15.33 -15.53 46.08
N LEU A 212 15.63 -16.28 45.03
CA LEU A 212 14.79 -16.43 43.84
C LEU A 212 14.04 -17.77 43.93
N THR A 213 12.77 -17.77 43.53
CA THR A 213 11.89 -18.95 43.56
C THR A 213 11.73 -19.52 42.17
N TYR A 214 11.87 -20.83 42.02
CA TYR A 214 11.69 -21.51 40.75
C TYR A 214 10.24 -21.44 40.26
N ASP A 215 10.03 -20.92 39.06
CA ASP A 215 8.77 -20.87 38.33
C ASP A 215 8.77 -21.98 37.25
N PRO A 216 8.04 -23.09 37.47
CA PRO A 216 8.03 -24.23 36.56
C PRO A 216 7.34 -23.97 35.22
N GLY A 217 6.51 -22.92 35.10
CA GLY A 217 5.82 -22.60 33.85
C GLY A 217 6.76 -22.04 32.77
N ASN A 218 7.83 -21.35 33.19
CA ASN A 218 8.79 -20.69 32.29
C ASN A 218 10.24 -21.21 32.44
N GLY A 219 10.49 -22.13 33.38
CA GLY A 219 11.83 -22.65 33.66
C GLY A 219 12.81 -21.60 34.20
N THR A 220 12.33 -20.59 34.95
CA THR A 220 13.15 -19.47 35.47
C THR A 220 13.03 -19.33 36.98
N PHE A 221 14.06 -18.83 37.65
CA PHE A 221 14.01 -18.41 39.05
C PHE A 221 13.69 -16.92 39.13
N ARG A 222 12.70 -16.53 39.93
CA ARG A 222 12.22 -15.14 40.04
C ARG A 222 12.13 -14.67 41.48
N SER A 223 12.41 -13.39 41.71
CA SER A 223 12.15 -12.75 42.99
C SER A 223 10.65 -12.47 43.16
N ALA A 224 10.18 -12.24 44.38
CA ALA A 224 8.83 -11.68 44.58
C ALA A 224 8.69 -10.33 43.84
N SER A 225 7.47 -9.94 43.45
CA SER A 225 7.28 -8.61 42.86
C SER A 225 7.50 -7.52 43.91
N GLY A 226 8.31 -6.51 43.58
CA GLY A 226 8.54 -5.33 44.43
C GLY A 226 9.57 -5.48 45.55
N VAL A 227 10.63 -6.26 45.29
CA VAL A 227 11.70 -6.54 46.25
C VAL A 227 12.45 -5.28 46.71
N VAL A 228 12.69 -4.35 45.79
CA VAL A 228 13.33 -3.05 46.04
C VAL A 228 12.81 -2.00 45.07
N LYS A 229 12.90 -0.72 45.45
CA LYS A 229 12.61 0.43 44.58
C LYS A 229 13.90 0.92 43.92
N ALA A 230 13.89 1.09 42.59
CA ALA A 230 15.06 1.53 41.84
C ALA A 230 15.55 2.91 42.27
N ASP A 231 16.84 3.03 42.61
CA ASP A 231 17.51 4.32 42.85
C ASP A 231 18.31 4.69 41.59
N LEU A 232 18.29 5.96 41.20
CA LEU A 232 19.07 6.46 40.07
C LEU A 232 20.58 6.22 40.27
N ASN A 233 21.06 6.24 41.51
CA ASN A 233 22.44 5.94 41.88
C ASN A 233 22.84 4.46 41.65
N TRP A 234 21.91 3.61 41.24
CA TRP A 234 22.18 2.22 40.84
C TRP A 234 22.51 2.10 39.35
N ASN A 235 22.26 3.13 38.55
CA ASN A 235 22.54 3.10 37.12
C ASN A 235 24.02 2.78 36.84
N GLY A 236 24.26 1.69 36.11
CA GLY A 236 25.61 1.21 35.79
C GLY A 236 26.29 0.39 36.90
N LYS A 237 25.63 0.17 38.05
CA LYS A 237 26.13 -0.73 39.10
C LYS A 237 25.71 -2.17 38.82
N THR A 238 26.49 -3.13 39.34
CA THR A 238 26.25 -4.55 39.12
C THR A 238 25.62 -5.21 40.34
N VAL A 239 24.67 -6.10 40.11
CA VAL A 239 24.19 -7.10 41.07
C VAL A 239 24.73 -8.46 40.67
N ARG A 240 24.93 -9.35 41.63
CA ARG A 240 25.46 -10.69 41.37
C ARG A 240 24.38 -11.73 41.55
N PHE A 241 24.17 -12.58 40.56
CA PHE A 241 23.33 -13.77 40.69
C PHE A 241 24.19 -14.96 41.07
N ASN A 242 23.73 -15.76 42.02
CA ASN A 242 24.44 -16.91 42.56
C ASN A 242 23.54 -18.14 42.57
N ALA A 243 24.12 -19.30 42.30
CA ALA A 243 23.50 -20.61 42.43
C ALA A 243 24.54 -21.60 42.95
N THR A 244 24.15 -22.46 43.87
CA THR A 244 25.04 -23.47 44.46
C THR A 244 24.44 -24.86 44.27
N ASP A 245 25.28 -25.84 43.99
CA ASP A 245 24.85 -27.23 44.00
C ASP A 245 24.76 -27.80 45.44
N THR A 246 24.39 -29.07 45.55
CA THR A 246 24.35 -29.80 46.84
C THR A 246 25.72 -30.23 47.34
N THR A 247 26.78 -30.05 46.55
CA THR A 247 28.20 -30.30 46.88
C THR A 247 28.96 -29.04 47.30
N ASN A 248 28.29 -27.88 47.35
CA ASN A 248 28.80 -26.54 47.69
C ASN A 248 29.66 -25.84 46.62
N LEU A 249 29.57 -26.24 45.34
CA LEU A 249 30.13 -25.46 44.25
C LEU A 249 29.20 -24.35 43.83
N GLU A 250 29.75 -23.16 43.66
CA GLU A 250 28.99 -21.95 43.36
C GLU A 250 29.26 -21.44 41.95
N GLY A 251 28.18 -21.25 41.18
CA GLY A 251 28.17 -20.50 39.95
C GLY A 251 27.66 -19.09 40.20
N PHE A 252 28.33 -18.08 39.64
CA PHE A 252 27.90 -16.70 39.76
C PHE A 252 28.05 -15.92 38.46
N VAL A 253 27.21 -14.90 38.30
CA VAL A 253 27.28 -13.99 37.15
C VAL A 253 26.77 -12.61 37.51
N ASP A 254 27.44 -11.57 37.02
CA ASP A 254 27.09 -10.19 37.30
C ASP A 254 26.10 -9.63 36.25
N TYR A 255 25.13 -8.85 36.69
CA TYR A 255 24.16 -8.12 35.87
C TYR A 255 24.24 -6.64 36.18
N THR A 256 24.38 -5.79 35.17
CA THR A 256 24.38 -4.33 35.36
C THR A 256 22.95 -3.81 35.39
N VAL A 257 22.57 -3.18 36.48
CA VAL A 257 21.28 -2.51 36.60
C VAL A 257 21.36 -1.16 35.88
N VAL A 258 20.43 -0.93 34.95
CA VAL A 258 20.27 0.35 34.25
C VAL A 258 19.03 1.02 34.82
N VAL A 259 19.17 2.25 35.32
CA VAL A 259 18.05 3.02 35.90
C VAL A 259 17.96 4.36 35.20
N PHE A 260 16.78 4.67 34.68
CA PHE A 260 16.47 5.94 34.03
C PHE A 260 15.94 6.95 35.04
N LYS A 261 16.31 8.23 34.87
CA LYS A 261 15.78 9.34 35.68
C LYS A 261 14.29 9.52 35.39
N ASP A 262 13.49 9.68 36.43
CA ASP A 262 12.07 10.05 36.29
C ASP A 262 11.97 11.57 36.30
N GLU A 263 11.85 12.19 35.12
CA GLU A 263 11.51 13.61 35.02
C GLU A 263 10.38 13.86 34.01
N LYS A 264 9.39 14.60 34.54
CA LYS A 264 8.20 15.16 33.91
C LYS A 264 8.37 15.58 32.44
N GLY A 265 7.66 14.88 31.57
CA GLY A 265 7.27 15.34 30.25
C GLY A 265 6.25 14.37 29.66
N ASN A 266 5.01 14.82 29.47
CA ASN A 266 3.89 14.07 28.91
C ASN A 266 4.29 13.25 27.67
N GLY A 267 4.50 11.96 27.84
CA GLY A 267 4.58 10.99 26.77
C GLY A 267 4.08 9.66 27.29
N THR A 268 2.85 9.32 26.94
CA THR A 268 2.24 8.01 27.17
C THR A 268 3.25 6.90 26.87
N ILE A 269 3.39 5.96 27.81
CA ILE A 269 4.17 4.74 27.63
C ILE A 269 3.39 3.88 26.63
N GLY A 270 3.73 4.01 25.35
CA GLY A 270 3.11 3.30 24.23
C GLY A 270 3.64 3.84 22.91
N GLY A 271 4.16 2.95 22.06
CA GLY A 271 4.79 3.27 20.78
C GLY A 271 3.89 4.09 19.86
N GLY A 272 4.43 5.19 19.30
CA GLY A 272 3.73 6.05 18.35
C GLY A 272 4.32 7.46 18.18
N GLY A 273 5.33 7.85 18.96
CA GLY A 273 6.00 9.16 18.83
C GLY A 273 7.11 9.17 17.78
N GLY A 274 7.29 10.31 17.09
CA GLY A 274 8.40 10.55 16.16
C GLY A 274 9.79 10.53 16.83
N PRO A 275 10.89 10.48 16.04
CA PRO A 275 12.25 10.53 16.56
C PRO A 275 12.49 11.81 17.39
N PRO A 276 13.24 11.73 18.51
CA PRO A 276 13.65 12.90 19.27
C PRO A 276 14.32 13.98 18.39
N GLY A 277 14.00 15.25 18.61
CA GLY A 277 14.55 16.38 17.84
C GLY A 277 16.06 16.57 18.02
N ASN A 278 16.66 17.56 17.32
CA ASN A 278 18.07 18.02 17.40
C ASN A 278 19.21 16.99 17.22
N ILE A 279 18.89 15.77 16.79
CA ILE A 279 19.85 14.68 16.50
C ILE A 279 19.99 14.47 14.99
N ASP A 280 21.21 14.20 14.54
CA ASP A 280 21.49 13.79 13.15
C ASP A 280 21.27 12.27 13.06
N TYR A 281 20.31 11.79 12.25
CA TYR A 281 19.89 10.37 12.18
C TYR A 281 20.29 9.66 10.89
N SER A 282 20.84 8.45 10.99
CA SER A 282 20.83 7.43 9.94
C SER A 282 19.79 6.35 10.29
N ALA A 283 18.71 6.26 9.52
CA ALA A 283 17.55 5.42 9.81
C ALA A 283 16.99 5.68 11.22
N LEU A 284 17.03 4.69 12.12
CA LEU A 284 16.48 4.75 13.48
C LEU A 284 17.57 4.89 14.56
N GLN A 285 18.72 5.45 14.20
CA GLN A 285 19.78 5.80 15.15
C GLN A 285 20.57 7.03 14.72
N GLY A 286 21.17 7.74 15.65
CA GLY A 286 21.79 9.05 15.40
C GLY A 286 22.62 9.55 16.56
N PHE A 287 23.30 10.68 16.34
CA PHE A 287 24.01 11.38 17.40
C PHE A 287 24.06 12.88 17.18
N ASN A 288 24.43 13.62 18.23
CA ASN A 288 24.92 14.98 18.08
C ASN A 288 25.83 15.38 19.25
N ILE A 289 26.47 16.55 19.13
CA ILE A 289 27.40 17.09 20.12
C ILE A 289 26.89 18.46 20.62
N PHE A 290 26.90 18.64 21.94
CA PHE A 290 26.34 19.79 22.66
C PHE A 290 27.30 20.33 23.72
N GLU A 291 27.03 21.53 24.21
CA GLU A 291 27.53 21.98 25.52
C GLU A 291 26.80 21.23 26.63
N LEU A 292 27.51 20.85 27.68
CA LEU A 292 26.94 20.00 28.73
C LEU A 292 25.80 20.68 29.50
N ASN A 293 25.93 21.96 29.87
CA ASN A 293 24.89 22.66 30.61
C ASN A 293 23.65 22.91 29.72
N ASP A 294 23.84 23.30 28.46
CA ASP A 294 22.75 23.45 27.48
C ASP A 294 22.00 22.12 27.28
N TRP A 295 22.72 21.00 27.18
CA TRP A 295 22.10 19.67 27.09
C TRP A 295 21.30 19.31 28.36
N ILE A 296 21.85 19.59 29.54
CA ILE A 296 21.18 19.30 30.82
C ILE A 296 19.91 20.16 30.98
N GLU A 297 19.94 21.42 30.56
CA GLU A 297 18.81 22.35 30.69
C GLU A 297 17.73 22.13 29.62
N ASN A 298 18.12 21.87 28.37
CA ASN A 298 17.20 21.91 27.21
C ASN A 298 16.99 20.55 26.51
N ALA A 299 17.80 19.53 26.79
CA ALA A 299 17.72 18.19 26.19
C ALA A 299 17.54 18.23 24.65
N PHE A 300 16.45 17.66 24.11
CA PHE A 300 16.17 17.64 22.67
C PHE A 300 15.80 19.01 22.04
N ASN A 301 15.82 20.09 22.84
CA ASN A 301 15.76 21.47 22.38
C ASN A 301 17.13 22.21 22.49
N ALA A 302 18.18 21.54 22.99
CA ALA A 302 19.54 22.10 23.05
C ALA A 302 20.08 22.39 21.65
N THR A 303 21.05 23.30 21.56
CA THR A 303 21.62 23.73 20.27
C THR A 303 22.88 22.91 19.93
N PRO A 304 22.88 22.11 18.85
CA PRO A 304 24.07 21.39 18.43
C PRO A 304 25.21 22.32 18.06
N ARG A 305 26.43 22.06 18.53
CA ARG A 305 27.60 22.85 18.17
C ARG A 305 28.91 22.05 18.18
N ARG A 306 29.84 22.47 17.35
CA ARG A 306 31.17 21.84 17.15
C ARG A 306 32.33 22.74 17.58
N ILE A 307 32.03 23.90 18.18
CA ILE A 307 33.02 24.89 18.62
C ILE A 307 32.81 25.10 20.11
N PHE A 308 33.90 24.94 20.87
CA PHE A 308 33.92 24.99 22.33
C PHE A 308 35.05 25.89 22.82
N ALA A 309 34.87 26.57 23.95
CA ALA A 309 35.95 27.19 24.70
C ALA A 309 36.66 26.16 25.58
N TYR A 310 37.93 26.41 25.90
CA TYR A 310 38.77 25.55 26.74
C TYR A 310 38.27 25.38 28.19
N THR A 311 37.24 26.11 28.59
CA THR A 311 36.63 26.04 29.93
C THR A 311 35.28 25.31 29.97
N GLU A 312 34.77 24.89 28.80
CA GLU A 312 33.45 24.28 28.68
C GLU A 312 33.50 22.75 28.79
N SER A 313 32.34 22.15 29.06
CA SER A 313 32.18 20.69 29.01
C SER A 313 31.35 20.28 27.81
N VAL A 314 31.74 19.17 27.19
CA VAL A 314 31.12 18.63 25.98
C VAL A 314 30.21 17.47 26.37
N ALA A 315 29.02 17.43 25.79
CA ALA A 315 28.09 16.32 25.84
C ALA A 315 27.97 15.68 24.44
N VAL A 316 28.28 14.40 24.33
CA VAL A 316 28.06 13.60 23.13
C VAL A 316 26.88 12.68 23.39
N VAL A 317 25.83 12.84 22.59
CA VAL A 317 24.56 12.13 22.78
C VAL A 317 24.35 11.19 21.61
N VAL A 318 24.12 9.92 21.90
CA VAL A 318 23.74 8.90 20.91
C VAL A 318 22.31 8.45 21.19
N VAL A 319 21.50 8.34 20.15
CA VAL A 319 20.09 7.92 20.20
C VAL A 319 19.92 6.73 19.26
N SER A 320 19.37 5.60 19.72
CA SER A 320 19.21 4.40 18.87
C SER A 320 17.99 3.58 19.28
N LYS A 321 17.25 3.04 18.31
CA LYS A 321 16.27 1.96 18.56
C LYS A 321 16.90 0.57 18.59
N TYR A 322 18.12 0.43 18.07
CA TYR A 322 18.79 -0.85 17.89
C TYR A 322 19.70 -1.23 19.06
N LEU A 323 20.35 -0.24 19.67
CA LEU A 323 21.26 -0.46 20.79
C LEU A 323 20.48 -0.49 22.10
N VAL A 324 20.49 -1.65 22.77
CA VAL A 324 19.92 -1.79 24.11
C VAL A 324 21.00 -1.87 25.18
N ASN A 325 22.05 -2.66 24.97
CA ASN A 325 23.13 -2.86 25.94
C ASN A 325 24.53 -2.82 25.30
N THR A 326 25.25 -1.73 25.52
CA THR A 326 26.57 -1.47 24.91
C THR A 326 27.75 -2.19 25.58
N GLN A 327 27.50 -3.31 26.27
CA GLN A 327 28.55 -4.08 26.95
C GLN A 327 29.51 -4.82 26.01
N ASN A 328 29.07 -5.12 24.78
CA ASN A 328 29.93 -5.78 23.79
C ASN A 328 31.04 -4.85 23.29
N GLU A 329 30.69 -3.59 23.01
CA GLU A 329 31.66 -2.52 22.75
C GLU A 329 31.10 -1.17 23.21
N ASN A 330 31.90 -0.42 23.97
CA ASN A 330 31.62 0.97 24.36
C ASN A 330 32.90 1.78 24.29
N LEU A 331 33.30 2.10 23.06
CA LEU A 331 34.52 2.81 22.75
C LEU A 331 34.19 4.27 22.44
N PHE A 332 34.79 5.20 23.17
CA PHE A 332 34.77 6.63 22.90
C PHE A 332 36.19 7.18 22.87
N GLN A 333 36.56 7.89 21.82
CA GLN A 333 37.90 8.43 21.66
C GLN A 333 37.89 9.87 21.15
N VAL A 334 38.71 10.70 21.78
CA VAL A 334 39.09 12.01 21.26
C VAL A 334 40.55 11.93 20.81
N ILE A 335 40.76 12.03 19.50
CA ILE A 335 42.02 11.72 18.83
C ILE A 335 42.67 13.01 18.34
N ASN A 336 43.99 13.08 18.49
CA ASN A 336 44.79 14.11 17.83
C ASN A 336 44.81 13.87 16.31
N GLY A 337 44.27 14.82 15.54
CA GLY A 337 44.14 14.70 14.07
C GLY A 337 45.47 14.53 13.31
N THR A 338 46.60 14.89 13.92
CA THR A 338 47.94 14.82 13.32
C THR A 338 48.69 13.55 13.73
N THR A 339 48.67 13.18 15.02
CA THR A 339 49.43 12.02 15.54
C THR A 339 48.63 10.72 15.56
N LYS A 340 47.29 10.79 15.39
CA LYS A 340 46.36 9.66 15.42
C LYS A 340 46.32 8.89 16.74
N LEU A 341 46.77 9.50 17.83
CA LEU A 341 46.71 8.91 19.17
C LEU A 341 45.54 9.51 19.96
N PRO A 342 44.78 8.69 20.71
CA PRO A 342 43.72 9.17 21.58
C PRO A 342 44.30 9.88 22.81
N TYR A 343 43.63 10.94 23.25
CA TYR A 343 43.92 11.58 24.53
C TYR A 343 43.25 10.77 25.64
N SER A 344 44.04 10.03 26.42
CA SER A 344 43.54 9.10 27.44
C SER A 344 42.64 9.75 28.48
N ALA A 345 42.88 11.03 28.86
CA ALA A 345 42.09 11.75 29.86
C ALA A 345 40.63 11.99 29.45
N VAL A 346 40.33 12.00 28.14
CA VAL A 346 38.99 12.26 27.59
C VAL A 346 38.51 11.13 26.68
N SER A 347 39.17 9.98 26.74
CA SER A 347 38.82 8.78 25.96
C SER A 347 38.59 7.60 26.91
N THR A 348 38.00 6.52 26.40
CA THR A 348 37.88 5.26 27.12
C THR A 348 39.26 4.77 27.58
N PRO A 349 39.43 4.31 28.83
CA PRO A 349 38.38 3.94 29.80
C PRO A 349 37.81 5.09 30.66
N ASN A 350 38.39 6.30 30.61
CA ASN A 350 37.99 7.41 31.49
C ASN A 350 36.64 8.03 31.09
N VAL A 351 36.36 8.08 29.79
CA VAL A 351 35.09 8.54 29.23
C VAL A 351 34.45 7.40 28.45
N LYS A 352 33.20 7.09 28.77
CA LYS A 352 32.39 6.05 28.13
C LYS A 352 30.93 6.51 28.06
N PHE A 353 30.16 5.94 27.15
CA PHE A 353 28.73 6.21 27.09
C PHE A 353 28.01 5.55 28.26
N VAL A 354 27.15 6.30 28.93
CA VAL A 354 26.24 5.77 29.95
C VAL A 354 24.79 5.92 29.47
N PRO A 355 23.90 4.95 29.75
CA PRO A 355 22.48 5.12 29.50
C PRO A 355 21.95 6.36 30.22
N TYR A 356 21.20 7.18 29.52
CA TYR A 356 20.73 8.49 29.98
C TYR A 356 19.19 8.56 30.04
N LEU A 357 18.51 8.33 28.91
CA LEU A 357 17.05 8.45 28.78
C LEU A 357 16.47 7.36 27.86
N TYR A 358 15.16 7.14 27.96
CA TYR A 358 14.39 6.36 26.99
C TYR A 358 13.14 7.14 26.60
N VAL A 359 12.99 7.46 25.31
CA VAL A 359 11.93 8.33 24.79
C VAL A 359 11.49 7.89 23.40
N SER A 360 10.17 7.85 23.14
CA SER A 360 9.60 7.47 21.82
C SER A 360 10.13 6.15 21.23
N GLY A 361 10.51 5.19 22.09
CA GLY A 361 11.09 3.92 21.65
C GLY A 361 12.60 3.94 21.39
N TYR A 362 13.30 5.04 21.66
CA TYR A 362 14.75 5.19 21.47
C TYR A 362 15.51 5.17 22.80
N TYR A 363 16.62 4.44 22.83
CA TYR A 363 17.63 4.47 23.88
C TYR A 363 18.60 5.63 23.67
N VAL A 364 18.77 6.45 24.70
CA VAL A 364 19.65 7.61 24.68
C VAL A 364 20.85 7.35 25.58
N TYR A 365 22.04 7.49 25.02
CA TYR A 365 23.32 7.35 25.71
C TYR A 365 24.07 8.68 25.72
N LEU A 366 24.75 8.97 26.82
CA LEU A 366 25.49 10.21 27.03
C LEU A 366 26.95 9.91 27.40
N ALA A 367 27.89 10.59 26.75
CA ALA A 367 29.30 10.65 27.15
C ALA A 367 29.70 12.12 27.36
N THR A 368 30.41 12.42 28.44
CA THR A 368 30.80 13.80 28.78
C THR A 368 32.28 13.92 29.11
N PHE A 369 32.87 15.05 28.74
CA PHE A 369 34.25 15.38 29.11
C PHE A 369 34.47 16.90 29.17
N ASN A 370 35.46 17.32 29.95
CA ASN A 370 35.83 18.74 30.08
C ASN A 370 36.96 19.08 29.10
N THR A 371 36.86 20.21 28.38
CA THR A 371 37.87 20.61 27.40
C THR A 371 39.20 21.01 28.04
N THR A 372 39.24 21.32 29.35
CA THR A 372 40.49 21.55 30.10
C THR A 372 41.40 20.31 30.18
N ASN A 373 40.86 19.12 29.95
CA ASN A 373 41.65 17.88 29.90
C ASN A 373 42.34 17.67 28.53
N LEU A 374 42.11 18.56 27.57
CA LEU A 374 42.82 18.60 26.30
C LEU A 374 44.05 19.54 26.41
N PRO A 375 45.02 19.45 25.49
CA PRO A 375 46.12 20.40 25.43
C PRO A 375 45.64 21.85 25.35
N TYR A 376 46.32 22.77 26.06
CA TYR A 376 46.05 24.20 26.03
C TYR A 376 46.46 24.80 24.66
N MET A 377 45.65 24.55 23.63
CA MET A 377 45.88 24.98 22.25
C MET A 377 44.56 25.10 21.49
N SER A 378 44.40 26.18 20.72
CA SER A 378 43.28 26.31 19.78
C SER A 378 43.46 25.32 18.62
N SER A 379 42.68 24.23 18.60
CA SER A 379 42.87 23.17 17.60
C SER A 379 41.62 22.32 17.36
N TYR A 380 41.66 21.54 16.28
CA TYR A 380 40.69 20.52 15.97
C TYR A 380 41.03 19.18 16.63
N TYR A 381 39.99 18.53 17.14
CA TYR A 381 40.06 17.20 17.75
C TYR A 381 39.07 16.30 17.02
N TYR A 382 39.52 15.10 16.66
CA TYR A 382 38.70 14.11 15.98
C TYR A 382 37.96 13.27 17.03
N VAL A 383 36.63 13.29 17.00
CA VAL A 383 35.78 12.58 17.97
C VAL A 383 35.20 11.36 17.28
N THR A 384 35.33 10.20 17.91
CA THR A 384 34.76 8.96 17.40
C THR A 384 34.18 8.09 18.50
N ALA A 385 33.12 7.35 18.17
CA ALA A 385 32.56 6.33 19.02
C ALA A 385 32.23 5.06 18.23
N SER A 386 32.39 3.91 18.89
CA SER A 386 31.85 2.61 18.45
C SER A 386 31.09 1.99 19.61
N LEU A 387 29.81 1.71 19.40
CA LEU A 387 28.94 1.04 20.35
C LEU A 387 28.42 -0.25 19.71
N LYS A 388 28.52 -1.39 20.41
CA LYS A 388 27.94 -2.66 19.97
C LYS A 388 27.07 -3.26 21.06
N ASP A 389 25.94 -3.77 20.63
CA ASP A 389 25.00 -4.45 21.51
C ASP A 389 25.49 -5.86 21.87
N ASN A 390 25.11 -6.33 23.06
CA ASN A 390 25.32 -7.72 23.48
C ASN A 390 24.03 -8.55 23.46
N TRP A 391 22.85 -7.92 23.34
CA TRP A 391 21.58 -8.63 23.19
C TRP A 391 21.42 -9.12 21.74
N VAL A 392 21.57 -8.24 20.76
CA VAL A 392 21.64 -8.62 19.34
C VAL A 392 23.06 -8.36 18.82
N PRO A 393 23.91 -9.40 18.65
CA PRO A 393 25.35 -9.24 18.40
C PRO A 393 25.73 -8.41 17.17
N ASN A 394 24.83 -8.28 16.18
CA ASN A 394 25.07 -7.54 14.94
C ASN A 394 24.68 -6.05 15.01
N ASN A 395 24.00 -5.60 16.07
CA ASN A 395 23.60 -4.20 16.21
C ASN A 395 24.82 -3.35 16.61
N GLN A 396 25.14 -2.35 15.79
CA GLN A 396 26.24 -1.43 16.04
C GLN A 396 25.90 0.02 15.67
N PHE A 397 26.62 0.93 16.31
CA PHE A 397 26.62 2.35 16.00
C PHE A 397 28.06 2.86 15.93
N VAL A 398 28.40 3.56 14.85
CA VAL A 398 29.71 4.20 14.70
C VAL A 398 29.53 5.65 14.26
N MET A 399 30.30 6.55 14.88
CA MET A 399 30.31 7.97 14.51
C MET A 399 31.72 8.55 14.40
N ASN A 400 31.82 9.57 13.55
CA ASN A 400 33.02 10.36 13.34
C ASN A 400 32.67 11.82 13.07
N ASP A 401 33.14 12.72 13.93
CA ASP A 401 33.00 14.16 13.73
C ASP A 401 34.26 14.90 14.21
N MET A 402 34.30 16.21 13.98
CA MET A 402 35.39 17.07 14.43
C MET A 402 34.86 18.19 15.31
N ILE A 403 35.53 18.43 16.44
CA ILE A 403 35.27 19.59 17.30
C ILE A 403 36.47 20.52 17.32
N PHE A 404 36.23 21.82 17.44
CA PHE A 404 37.26 22.83 17.63
C PHE A 404 37.20 23.35 19.06
N VAL A 405 38.33 23.34 19.77
CA VAL A 405 38.45 23.90 21.11
C VAL A 405 39.31 25.15 21.05
N ALA A 406 38.79 26.29 21.49
CA ALA A 406 39.46 27.58 21.51
C ALA A 406 40.01 27.92 22.90
N VAL A 407 41.29 28.28 22.99
CA VAL A 407 41.88 28.80 24.23
C VAL A 407 41.81 30.32 24.32
N PRO A 408 41.71 30.90 25.53
CA PRO A 408 41.87 32.34 25.73
C PRO A 408 43.22 32.85 25.17
N GLY A 409 43.16 33.89 24.33
CA GLY A 409 44.33 34.45 23.62
C GLY A 409 44.78 33.68 22.37
N GLY A 410 44.18 32.53 22.08
CA GLY A 410 44.35 31.78 20.82
C GLY A 410 43.34 32.19 19.75
N SER A 411 43.34 31.48 18.62
CA SER A 411 42.29 31.68 17.59
C SER A 411 40.93 31.29 18.16
N GLN A 412 39.97 32.21 18.05
CA GLN A 412 38.57 32.01 18.45
C GLN A 412 37.72 31.46 17.30
N THR A 413 38.22 31.51 16.07
CA THR A 413 37.59 30.91 14.90
C THR A 413 38.35 29.67 14.46
N PRO A 414 37.66 28.66 13.90
CA PRO A 414 38.33 27.46 13.42
C PRO A 414 39.29 27.80 12.27
N THR A 415 40.55 27.40 12.41
CA THR A 415 41.64 27.77 11.49
C THR A 415 41.92 26.66 10.48
N TYR A 416 42.72 25.65 10.84
CA TYR A 416 43.17 24.58 9.96
C TYR A 416 43.43 23.28 10.77
N PRO A 417 43.20 22.10 10.17
CA PRO A 417 42.60 21.87 8.86
C PRO A 417 41.07 22.10 8.89
N VAL A 418 40.50 22.61 7.80
CA VAL A 418 39.04 22.86 7.68
C VAL A 418 38.48 22.06 6.50
N PHE A 419 37.32 21.43 6.71
CA PHE A 419 36.62 20.61 5.72
C PHE A 419 35.22 21.18 5.46
N ARG A 420 34.99 21.73 4.26
CA ARG A 420 33.76 22.44 3.89
C ARG A 420 33.10 21.85 2.67
N THR A 421 31.79 22.01 2.61
CA THR A 421 30.91 21.51 1.55
C THR A 421 30.02 22.64 1.05
N TYR A 422 29.78 22.64 -0.26
CA TYR A 422 29.04 23.66 -1.00
C TYR A 422 28.12 22.99 -2.03
N LYS A 423 27.05 23.67 -2.43
CA LYS A 423 26.12 23.18 -3.47
C LYS A 423 26.40 23.74 -4.87
N ASP A 424 27.24 24.76 -4.98
CA ASP A 424 27.58 25.42 -6.24
C ASP A 424 29.03 25.16 -6.66
N SER A 425 29.25 25.07 -7.98
CA SER A 425 30.58 24.85 -8.55
C SER A 425 31.56 26.01 -8.33
N ALA A 426 31.09 27.18 -7.86
CA ALA A 426 31.93 28.31 -7.48
C ALA A 426 32.43 28.24 -6.02
N TYR A 427 31.91 27.28 -5.23
CA TYR A 427 32.25 27.07 -3.81
C TYR A 427 31.94 28.32 -2.96
N THR A 428 30.76 28.91 -3.17
CA THR A 428 30.35 30.16 -2.52
C THR A 428 29.17 30.01 -1.57
N ILE A 429 28.33 28.99 -1.75
CA ILE A 429 27.12 28.74 -0.96
C ILE A 429 27.33 27.49 -0.11
N PRO A 430 27.68 27.62 1.19
CA PRO A 430 27.84 26.49 2.08
C PRO A 430 26.57 25.65 2.15
N CYS A 431 26.72 24.33 2.11
CA CYS A 431 25.59 23.41 2.17
C CYS A 431 25.98 22.15 2.93
N SER A 432 25.07 21.62 3.73
CA SER A 432 25.22 20.29 4.36
C SER A 432 24.06 19.35 4.00
N ASP A 433 23.07 19.82 3.25
CA ASP A 433 21.94 19.02 2.78
C ASP A 433 22.05 18.81 1.28
N PHE A 434 22.06 17.56 0.85
CA PHE A 434 22.20 17.15 -0.53
C PHE A 434 21.14 16.10 -0.88
N THR A 435 20.99 15.81 -2.17
CA THR A 435 20.06 14.78 -2.63
C THR A 435 20.75 13.89 -3.65
N THR A 436 20.30 12.65 -3.84
CA THR A 436 20.85 11.80 -4.91
C THR A 436 20.08 11.91 -6.23
N TYR A 437 19.21 12.93 -6.37
CA TYR A 437 18.28 13.02 -7.50
C TYR A 437 18.05 14.45 -8.03
N ASP A 438 17.95 15.46 -7.16
CA ASP A 438 17.74 16.84 -7.58
C ASP A 438 19.04 17.41 -8.19
N PRO A 439 19.06 17.75 -9.49
CA PRO A 439 20.26 18.25 -10.18
C PRO A 439 20.78 19.59 -9.64
N THR A 440 20.01 20.28 -8.79
CA THR A 440 20.46 21.51 -8.13
C THR A 440 21.30 21.27 -6.87
N ASN A 441 21.19 20.09 -6.25
CA ASN A 441 21.86 19.73 -4.99
C ASN A 441 22.42 18.29 -4.97
N ASN A 442 22.66 17.68 -6.13
CA ASN A 442 23.20 16.32 -6.24
C ASN A 442 24.72 16.21 -6.37
N VAL A 443 25.41 17.36 -6.43
CA VAL A 443 26.87 17.42 -6.41
C VAL A 443 27.33 18.11 -5.14
N ILE A 444 28.17 17.42 -4.36
CA ILE A 444 28.85 17.96 -3.21
C ILE A 444 30.17 18.56 -3.67
N TYR A 445 30.29 19.88 -3.61
CA TYR A 445 31.54 20.58 -3.88
C TYR A 445 32.32 20.72 -2.57
N VAL A 446 33.51 20.11 -2.50
CA VAL A 446 34.28 20.00 -1.26
C VAL A 446 35.53 20.90 -1.30
N GLU A 447 35.75 21.69 -0.25
CA GLU A 447 36.96 22.50 -0.06
C GLU A 447 37.69 22.08 1.22
N ILE A 448 38.99 21.83 1.08
CA ILE A 448 39.91 21.56 2.20
C ILE A 448 40.85 22.76 2.33
N LEU A 449 40.95 23.31 3.54
CA LEU A 449 41.97 24.30 3.90
C LEU A 449 42.98 23.67 4.85
N ASN A 450 44.27 23.76 4.51
CA ASN A 450 45.36 23.25 5.33
C ASN A 450 46.33 24.36 5.74
N TYR A 451 47.14 24.10 6.77
CA TYR A 451 48.03 25.11 7.33
C TYR A 451 49.08 25.56 6.30
N ASN A 452 49.64 24.64 5.50
CA ASN A 452 50.57 24.94 4.41
C ASN A 452 50.00 24.64 3.01
N GLY A 453 50.48 25.39 2.01
CA GLY A 453 50.14 25.22 0.59
C GLY A 453 51.05 24.22 -0.14
N ASN A 454 51.31 23.06 0.45
CA ASN A 454 52.14 22.00 -0.15
C ASN A 454 51.37 21.25 -1.27
N ALA A 455 52.07 20.50 -2.12
CA ALA A 455 51.38 19.65 -3.09
C ALA A 455 50.62 18.50 -2.39
N TRP A 456 49.40 18.21 -2.84
CA TRP A 456 48.62 17.04 -2.42
C TRP A 456 49.30 15.75 -2.90
N ASP A 457 49.27 14.71 -2.06
CA ASP A 457 49.80 13.37 -2.37
C ASP A 457 48.67 12.46 -2.89
N PRO A 458 48.68 12.06 -4.18
CA PRO A 458 47.54 11.39 -4.81
C PRO A 458 47.27 9.96 -4.33
N TYR A 459 48.19 9.35 -3.57
CA TYR A 459 48.04 7.99 -3.06
C TYR A 459 47.74 7.95 -1.55
N THR A 460 47.27 9.05 -0.99
CA THR A 460 46.87 9.10 0.40
C THR A 460 45.37 9.20 0.54
N GLY A 461 44.77 8.07 0.91
CA GLY A 461 43.42 8.01 1.43
C GLY A 461 42.28 7.98 0.41
N ASP A 462 41.13 7.51 0.88
CA ASP A 462 39.84 7.50 0.22
C ASP A 462 38.91 8.60 0.77
N VAL A 463 38.11 9.15 -0.13
CA VAL A 463 36.89 9.88 0.23
C VAL A 463 35.81 8.85 0.52
N GLU A 464 35.25 8.89 1.72
CA GLU A 464 34.19 7.98 2.14
C GLU A 464 32.93 8.74 2.57
N ILE A 465 31.76 8.17 2.25
CA ILE A 465 30.48 8.54 2.84
C ILE A 465 29.92 7.29 3.50
N ARG A 466 29.67 7.37 4.81
CA ARG A 466 29.22 6.22 5.62
C ARG A 466 28.00 6.53 6.44
N ASP A 467 27.13 5.54 6.58
CA ASP A 467 26.03 5.55 7.55
C ASP A 467 26.51 5.20 8.97
N PHE A 468 25.63 5.34 9.96
CA PHE A 468 25.96 5.00 11.36
C PHE A 468 25.95 3.51 11.68
N PHE A 469 25.60 2.63 10.74
CA PHE A 469 25.88 1.19 10.81
C PHE A 469 27.27 0.86 10.28
N TRP A 470 28.02 1.87 9.85
CA TRP A 470 29.36 1.78 9.29
C TRP A 470 29.46 1.21 7.87
N ASN A 471 28.34 1.08 7.16
CA ASN A 471 28.39 0.74 5.73
C ASN A 471 28.93 1.93 4.93
N ALA A 472 29.63 1.65 3.83
CA ALA A 472 30.12 2.68 2.92
C ALA A 472 29.18 2.82 1.72
N GLN A 473 28.51 3.97 1.61
CA GLN A 473 27.81 4.39 0.40
C GLN A 473 28.81 4.82 -0.67
N LEU A 474 29.88 5.52 -0.25
CA LEU A 474 31.02 5.86 -1.10
C LEU A 474 32.31 5.47 -0.39
N LYS A 475 33.25 4.88 -1.14
CA LYS A 475 34.65 4.74 -0.74
C LYS A 475 35.54 4.73 -1.98
N LYS A 476 36.12 5.87 -2.34
CA LYS A 476 37.01 6.00 -3.50
C LYS A 476 38.09 7.06 -3.28
N ALA A 477 39.29 6.78 -3.75
CA ALA A 477 40.34 7.79 -3.90
C ALA A 477 39.92 8.83 -4.96
N PRO A 478 40.27 10.13 -4.78
CA PRO A 478 40.10 11.13 -5.83
C PRO A 478 40.83 10.72 -7.11
N ALA A 479 40.22 10.94 -8.27
CA ALA A 479 40.80 10.52 -9.54
C ALA A 479 42.15 11.25 -9.79
N TYR A 480 43.20 10.48 -10.06
CA TYR A 480 44.48 11.05 -10.49
C TYR A 480 44.53 11.12 -12.01
N ASP A 481 44.38 12.32 -12.56
CA ASP A 481 44.47 12.56 -14.01
C ASP A 481 45.61 13.51 -14.32
N ALA A 482 46.64 13.00 -15.01
CA ALA A 482 47.77 13.79 -15.50
C ALA A 482 47.37 14.85 -16.55
N THR A 483 46.16 14.77 -17.11
CA THR A 483 45.64 15.67 -18.16
C THR A 483 44.70 16.77 -17.64
N ASN A 484 44.40 16.82 -16.33
CA ASN A 484 43.52 17.82 -15.71
C ASN A 484 42.15 17.94 -16.40
N THR A 485 41.36 16.86 -16.44
CA THR A 485 39.96 16.94 -16.90
C THR A 485 39.21 18.04 -16.15
N PRO A 486 38.68 19.07 -16.83
CA PRO A 486 37.93 20.14 -16.19
C PRO A 486 36.66 19.59 -15.53
N LEU A 487 36.26 20.17 -14.38
CA LEU A 487 35.05 19.76 -13.65
C LEU A 487 33.79 19.80 -14.53
N SER A 488 33.73 20.69 -15.51
CA SER A 488 32.63 20.79 -16.48
C SER A 488 32.51 19.60 -17.46
N LYS A 489 33.50 18.71 -17.51
CA LYS A 489 33.53 17.51 -18.34
C LYS A 489 33.58 16.21 -17.53
N TRP A 490 33.62 16.30 -16.20
CA TRP A 490 33.66 15.14 -15.32
C TRP A 490 32.24 14.62 -15.05
N ASN A 491 32.08 13.29 -15.11
CA ASN A 491 30.83 12.59 -14.79
C ASN A 491 31.09 11.30 -14.00
N GLY A 492 32.10 11.28 -13.13
CA GLY A 492 32.38 10.15 -12.23
C GLY A 492 31.75 10.34 -10.84
N PRO A 493 31.95 9.40 -9.89
CA PRO A 493 31.51 9.54 -8.50
C PRO A 493 32.34 10.55 -7.68
N VAL A 494 33.67 10.57 -7.87
CA VAL A 494 34.60 11.53 -7.25
C VAL A 494 35.46 12.17 -8.35
N SER A 495 35.62 13.50 -8.33
CA SER A 495 36.44 14.22 -9.30
C SER A 495 37.93 14.10 -8.98
N ASN A 496 38.77 14.63 -9.88
CA ASN A 496 40.15 14.94 -9.51
C ASN A 496 40.18 16.00 -8.41
N LEU A 497 41.23 15.95 -7.58
CA LEU A 497 41.51 16.95 -6.55
C LEU A 497 42.58 17.90 -7.06
N TRP A 498 42.32 19.20 -7.01
CA TRP A 498 43.28 20.23 -7.44
C TRP A 498 43.54 21.26 -6.35
N GLN A 499 44.74 21.82 -6.37
CA GLN A 499 45.18 22.89 -5.48
C GLN A 499 44.99 24.26 -6.16
N ILE A 500 44.36 25.21 -5.48
CA ILE A 500 44.05 26.54 -6.04
C ILE A 500 45.20 27.54 -5.83
N ILE A 501 45.94 27.43 -4.72
CA ILE A 501 47.02 28.34 -4.38
C ILE A 501 48.29 27.52 -4.17
N GLN A 502 49.24 27.61 -5.11
CA GLN A 502 50.60 27.10 -4.92
C GLN A 502 51.41 28.18 -4.17
N GLN A 503 51.83 27.88 -2.94
CA GLN A 503 52.90 28.55 -2.16
C GLN A 503 52.59 29.68 -1.15
N ALA A 504 51.34 30.09 -0.88
CA ALA A 504 51.04 30.97 0.26
C ALA A 504 50.07 30.31 1.26
N PRO A 505 50.40 30.24 2.58
CA PRO A 505 49.47 29.79 3.61
C PRO A 505 48.18 30.63 3.62
N PRO A 506 46.98 30.03 3.70
CA PRO A 506 46.72 28.59 3.80
C PRO A 506 46.66 27.85 2.45
N GLY A 507 46.98 26.55 2.47
CA GLY A 507 46.77 25.68 1.32
C GLY A 507 45.29 25.43 1.07
N LYS A 508 44.84 25.55 -0.18
CA LYS A 508 43.43 25.37 -0.58
C LYS A 508 43.31 24.30 -1.66
N TYR A 509 42.48 23.30 -1.40
CA TYR A 509 42.27 22.15 -2.28
C TYR A 509 40.77 21.94 -2.52
N ARG A 510 40.39 21.55 -3.72
CA ARG A 510 38.99 21.33 -4.11
C ARG A 510 38.81 20.07 -4.92
N PHE A 511 37.65 19.46 -4.74
CA PHE A 511 37.12 18.37 -5.56
C PHE A 511 35.58 18.39 -5.49
N ALA A 512 34.94 17.49 -6.21
CA ALA A 512 33.50 17.30 -6.22
C ALA A 512 33.12 15.82 -6.10
N ILE A 513 31.94 15.55 -5.53
CA ILE A 513 31.33 14.23 -5.41
C ILE A 513 29.96 14.30 -6.07
N ASN A 514 29.68 13.44 -7.04
CA ASN A 514 28.40 13.41 -7.74
C ASN A 514 27.62 12.22 -7.19
N LEU A 515 26.60 12.51 -6.39
CA LEU A 515 25.86 11.51 -5.63
C LEU A 515 25.08 10.54 -6.55
N ASN A 516 24.67 10.99 -7.75
CA ASN A 516 23.98 10.14 -8.73
C ASN A 516 24.90 9.04 -9.29
N ASN A 517 26.21 9.28 -9.31
CA ASN A 517 27.18 8.35 -9.88
C ASN A 517 27.84 7.45 -8.82
N VAL A 518 27.37 7.49 -7.57
CA VAL A 518 27.83 6.64 -6.48
C VAL A 518 27.04 5.33 -6.50
N THR A 519 27.47 4.38 -7.34
CA THR A 519 26.79 3.09 -7.58
C THR A 519 27.48 1.88 -6.91
N ASP A 520 28.76 2.00 -6.57
CA ASP A 520 29.59 0.85 -6.20
C ASP A 520 29.60 0.54 -4.68
N GLY A 521 28.96 1.38 -3.86
CA GLY A 521 28.83 1.18 -2.41
C GLY A 521 27.46 0.66 -1.98
N LYS A 522 27.24 0.53 -0.67
CA LYS A 522 25.93 0.15 -0.13
C LYS A 522 24.89 1.20 -0.53
N SER A 523 23.65 0.75 -0.78
CA SER A 523 22.54 1.65 -1.08
C SER A 523 22.38 2.76 -0.04
N TRP A 524 21.99 3.94 -0.52
CA TRP A 524 21.57 5.05 0.34
C TRP A 524 20.32 4.67 1.13
N ILE A 525 20.27 5.06 2.41
CA ILE A 525 19.09 4.90 3.26
C ILE A 525 17.97 5.80 2.71
N PRO A 526 16.79 5.24 2.41
CA PRO A 526 15.61 5.98 1.93
C PRO A 526 15.28 7.22 2.76
N GLY A 527 14.90 8.30 2.07
CA GLY A 527 14.56 9.59 2.70
C GLY A 527 15.78 10.38 3.15
N LYS A 528 15.55 11.39 4.00
CA LYS A 528 16.60 12.29 4.51
C LYS A 528 17.34 11.62 5.67
N ASN A 529 18.62 11.30 5.45
CA ASN A 529 19.47 10.67 6.46
C ASN A 529 20.81 11.40 6.59
N ALA A 530 21.37 11.40 7.79
CA ALA A 530 22.71 11.88 8.09
C ALA A 530 23.75 10.82 7.75
N TYR A 531 24.91 11.26 7.27
CA TYR A 531 26.06 10.43 6.94
C TYR A 531 27.34 11.14 7.37
N ALA A 532 28.36 10.36 7.68
CA ALA A 532 29.72 10.86 7.87
C ALA A 532 30.43 10.96 6.51
N LEU A 533 30.62 12.18 6.01
CA LEU A 533 31.54 12.46 4.90
C LEU A 533 32.94 12.61 5.48
N ARG A 534 33.87 11.76 5.05
CA ARG A 534 35.24 11.76 5.55
C ARG A 534 36.27 11.66 4.44
N TYR A 535 37.46 12.17 4.76
CA TYR A 535 38.69 11.86 4.05
C TYR A 535 39.56 11.11 5.05
N ASP A 536 39.72 9.80 4.85
CA ASP A 536 40.40 8.91 5.81
C ASP A 536 41.87 9.30 6.09
N MET A 537 42.57 9.90 5.13
CA MET A 537 43.91 10.45 5.28
C MET A 537 44.24 11.46 4.17
N PHE A 538 43.94 12.73 4.41
CA PHE A 538 44.43 13.80 3.54
C PHE A 538 45.90 14.10 3.83
N LYS A 539 46.76 14.10 2.81
CA LYS A 539 48.18 14.46 2.93
C LYS A 539 48.57 15.53 1.92
N ALA A 540 49.26 16.56 2.40
CA ALA A 540 49.88 17.59 1.57
C ALA A 540 51.31 17.86 2.08
N GLY A 541 52.32 17.37 1.35
CA GLY A 541 53.70 17.38 1.81
C GLY A 541 53.90 16.58 3.11
N THR A 542 54.30 17.27 4.18
CA THR A 542 54.50 16.68 5.53
C THR A 542 53.23 16.68 6.39
N GLU A 543 52.19 17.40 5.98
CA GLU A 543 50.95 17.54 6.75
C GLU A 543 50.04 16.34 6.50
N LYS A 544 49.50 15.77 7.58
CA LYS A 544 48.55 14.66 7.56
C LYS A 544 47.36 15.02 8.44
N SER A 545 46.16 14.88 7.90
CA SER A 545 44.94 15.26 8.60
C SER A 545 43.83 14.21 8.38
N LEU A 546 43.16 13.83 9.47
CA LEU A 546 41.85 13.17 9.41
C LEU A 546 40.77 14.23 9.25
N LEU A 547 39.89 14.07 8.27
CA LEU A 547 38.81 15.01 8.00
C LEU A 547 37.46 14.28 8.08
N SER A 548 36.51 14.85 8.82
CA SER A 548 35.12 14.37 8.85
C SER A 548 34.17 15.55 8.97
N LYS A 549 32.98 15.39 8.40
CA LYS A 549 31.85 16.29 8.55
C LYS A 549 30.55 15.51 8.39
N ILE A 550 29.56 15.81 9.23
CA ILE A 550 28.20 15.30 9.04
C ILE A 550 27.49 16.07 7.92
N ILE A 551 26.92 15.32 6.99
CA ILE A 551 26.06 15.81 5.91
C ILE A 551 24.75 15.04 5.90
N ASN A 552 23.69 15.66 5.43
CA ASN A 552 22.41 15.01 5.18
C ASN A 552 22.28 14.73 3.69
N ILE A 553 21.89 13.51 3.35
CA ILE A 553 21.59 13.10 1.99
C ILE A 553 20.16 12.58 1.97
N THR A 554 19.33 13.21 1.16
CA THR A 554 18.01 12.72 0.82
C THR A 554 18.12 11.78 -0.36
N ALA A 555 17.88 10.49 -0.10
CA ALA A 555 17.77 9.49 -1.14
C ALA A 555 16.30 9.21 -1.45
N PRO A 556 16.00 8.73 -2.66
CA PRO A 556 14.67 8.27 -3.03
C PRO A 556 14.11 7.25 -2.05
N SER A 557 12.81 7.35 -1.82
CA SER A 557 12.10 6.43 -0.94
C SER A 557 11.60 5.17 -1.65
N ILE A 558 11.56 5.18 -2.98
CA ILE A 558 11.01 4.10 -3.80
C ILE A 558 12.08 3.70 -4.82
N LYS A 559 12.42 2.42 -4.84
CA LYS A 559 13.18 1.79 -5.92
C LYS A 559 12.29 0.69 -6.50
N LEU A 560 12.20 0.61 -7.82
CA LEU A 560 11.36 -0.39 -8.48
C LEU A 560 12.18 -1.62 -8.83
N ASP A 561 11.63 -2.80 -8.52
CA ASP A 561 12.22 -4.08 -8.89
C ASP A 561 11.77 -4.49 -10.28
N ILE A 562 12.56 -5.35 -10.92
CA ILE A 562 12.29 -5.82 -12.28
C ILE A 562 12.02 -7.32 -12.24
N THR A 563 10.96 -7.75 -12.93
CA THR A 563 10.68 -9.18 -13.15
C THR A 563 10.72 -9.53 -14.63
N ILE A 564 11.25 -10.70 -14.97
CA ILE A 564 11.34 -11.18 -16.35
C ILE A 564 10.78 -12.59 -16.46
N GLY A 565 9.86 -12.77 -17.41
CA GLY A 565 9.41 -14.07 -17.90
C GLY A 565 10.14 -14.45 -19.20
N SER A 566 10.60 -15.68 -19.29
CA SER A 566 11.42 -16.16 -20.41
C SER A 566 11.19 -17.63 -20.76
N GLN A 567 11.70 -18.02 -21.92
CA GLN A 567 11.94 -19.41 -22.30
C GLN A 567 13.16 -19.97 -21.54
N PRO A 568 13.29 -21.29 -21.40
CA PRO A 568 14.39 -21.89 -20.67
C PRO A 568 15.76 -21.49 -21.24
N THR A 569 16.50 -20.64 -20.53
CA THR A 569 17.82 -20.15 -20.97
C THR A 569 18.95 -21.06 -20.48
N GLY A 570 19.83 -21.51 -21.39
CA GLY A 570 20.93 -22.42 -21.06
C GLY A 570 21.45 -23.17 -22.29
N ASN A 571 22.54 -22.67 -22.89
CA ASN A 571 23.09 -23.20 -24.15
C ASN A 571 24.07 -24.38 -23.98
N ALA A 572 24.48 -24.72 -22.76
CA ALA A 572 25.30 -25.90 -22.52
C ALA A 572 24.43 -27.13 -22.28
N ARG A 573 24.86 -28.31 -22.76
CA ARG A 573 24.15 -29.61 -22.60
C ARG A 573 23.90 -30.05 -21.15
N PHE A 574 24.34 -29.26 -20.16
CA PHE A 574 24.21 -29.49 -18.72
C PHE A 574 23.89 -28.20 -17.93
N ALA A 575 23.49 -27.11 -18.59
CA ALA A 575 23.12 -25.87 -17.90
C ALA A 575 21.67 -25.96 -17.42
N THR A 576 21.45 -25.61 -16.15
CA THR A 576 20.13 -25.38 -15.55
C THR A 576 19.37 -24.33 -16.36
N ALA A 577 18.15 -24.64 -16.78
CA ALA A 577 17.38 -23.76 -17.65
C ALA A 577 16.41 -22.89 -16.85
N ASN A 578 16.64 -21.58 -16.77
CA ASN A 578 15.84 -20.68 -15.92
C ASN A 578 14.79 -19.93 -16.75
N ALA A 579 13.63 -19.63 -16.13
CA ALA A 579 12.48 -19.07 -16.83
C ALA A 579 11.84 -17.83 -16.15
N LEU A 580 12.00 -17.67 -14.84
CA LEU A 580 11.48 -16.51 -14.07
C LEU A 580 12.60 -15.89 -13.23
N TYR A 581 12.82 -14.60 -13.43
CA TYR A 581 13.89 -13.81 -12.80
C TYR A 581 13.31 -12.62 -12.06
N TYR A 582 13.82 -12.36 -10.86
CA TYR A 582 13.49 -11.18 -10.07
C TYR A 582 14.78 -10.42 -9.71
N TYR A 583 14.83 -9.15 -10.07
CA TYR A 583 15.96 -8.25 -9.82
C TYR A 583 15.55 -7.24 -8.77
N GLU A 584 16.13 -7.38 -7.58
CA GLU A 584 16.02 -6.36 -6.55
C GLU A 584 16.89 -5.17 -6.93
N ASN A 585 16.26 -3.99 -6.99
CA ASN A 585 16.96 -2.78 -7.40
C ASN A 585 17.74 -2.16 -6.23
N GLU A 586 18.93 -2.71 -5.99
CA GLU A 586 19.90 -2.18 -5.03
C GLU A 586 20.89 -1.17 -5.65
N ASN A 587 20.64 -0.67 -6.87
CA ASN A 587 21.59 0.10 -7.72
C ASN A 587 22.88 -0.63 -8.12
N GLN A 588 23.02 -1.92 -7.79
CA GLN A 588 24.21 -2.72 -8.13
C GLN A 588 23.93 -3.79 -9.19
N TRP A 589 22.65 -3.94 -9.63
CA TRP A 589 22.19 -4.97 -10.57
C TRP A 589 22.85 -6.33 -10.29
N TYR A 590 22.79 -6.78 -9.03
CA TYR A 590 23.27 -8.10 -8.64
C TYR A 590 22.57 -9.18 -9.46
N PRO A 591 23.17 -10.39 -9.55
CA PRO A 591 22.53 -11.51 -10.23
C PRO A 591 21.09 -11.69 -9.72
N PRO A 592 20.12 -11.93 -10.61
CA PRO A 592 18.72 -12.05 -10.24
C PRO A 592 18.50 -13.20 -9.27
N GLN A 593 17.47 -13.07 -8.44
CA GLN A 593 16.85 -14.21 -7.79
C GLN A 593 16.14 -15.05 -8.86
N LEU A 594 16.43 -16.35 -8.87
CA LEU A 594 15.86 -17.30 -9.82
C LEU A 594 14.66 -17.99 -9.16
N LEU A 595 13.46 -17.73 -9.64
CA LEU A 595 12.22 -18.24 -9.05
C LEU A 595 11.72 -19.51 -9.73
N GLU A 596 11.95 -19.63 -11.04
CA GLU A 596 11.66 -20.84 -11.81
C GLU A 596 12.92 -21.36 -12.48
N THR A 597 13.39 -22.50 -11.99
CA THR A 597 14.61 -23.18 -12.47
C THR A 597 14.26 -24.58 -12.96
N GLY A 598 14.71 -24.89 -14.17
CA GLY A 598 14.55 -26.19 -14.83
C GLY A 598 15.59 -27.21 -14.37
N SER A 599 15.42 -28.48 -14.75
CA SER A 599 16.43 -29.50 -14.50
C SER A 599 17.65 -29.36 -15.41
N THR A 600 18.81 -29.88 -14.98
CA THR A 600 20.04 -29.93 -15.79
C THR A 600 19.90 -30.81 -17.05
N ASP A 601 18.93 -31.73 -17.05
CA ASP A 601 18.49 -32.49 -18.22
C ASP A 601 17.20 -31.86 -18.78
N LYS A 602 17.27 -31.35 -20.02
CA LYS A 602 16.16 -30.68 -20.73
C LYS A 602 14.90 -31.55 -20.89
N LYS A 603 14.99 -32.86 -20.61
CA LYS A 603 13.87 -33.81 -20.77
C LYS A 603 12.93 -33.90 -19.55
N TYR A 604 13.33 -33.40 -18.37
CA TYR A 604 12.57 -33.66 -17.13
C TYR A 604 11.72 -32.49 -16.63
N TYR A 605 12.23 -31.26 -16.63
CA TYR A 605 11.46 -30.05 -16.32
C TYR A 605 12.11 -28.84 -16.99
N SER A 606 11.38 -28.15 -17.88
CA SER A 606 11.87 -26.98 -18.62
C SER A 606 10.74 -25.96 -18.75
N PRO A 607 10.52 -25.13 -17.72
CA PRO A 607 9.41 -24.19 -17.72
C PRO A 607 9.61 -23.07 -18.73
N THR A 608 8.52 -22.60 -19.34
CA THR A 608 8.50 -21.35 -20.12
C THR A 608 7.50 -20.40 -19.47
N VAL A 609 7.94 -19.20 -19.13
CA VAL A 609 7.05 -18.14 -18.63
C VAL A 609 6.71 -17.20 -19.78
N PHE A 610 5.42 -17.13 -20.12
CA PHE A 610 4.93 -16.33 -21.25
C PHE A 610 4.55 -14.91 -20.87
N LEU A 611 3.95 -14.76 -19.69
CA LEU A 611 3.44 -13.49 -19.18
C LEU A 611 3.79 -13.38 -17.70
N VAL A 612 4.16 -12.17 -17.27
CA VAL A 612 4.45 -11.89 -15.86
C VAL A 612 3.92 -10.50 -15.48
N ARG A 613 3.34 -10.38 -14.29
CA ARG A 613 3.03 -9.09 -13.66
C ARG A 613 3.56 -9.04 -12.25
N ALA A 614 3.99 -7.86 -11.82
CA ALA A 614 4.51 -7.63 -10.47
C ALA A 614 3.62 -6.64 -9.72
N GLY A 615 3.28 -6.96 -8.48
CA GLY A 615 2.40 -6.13 -7.64
C GLY A 615 2.21 -6.76 -6.27
N ASP A 616 1.65 -6.03 -5.32
CA ASP A 616 1.30 -6.57 -4.01
C ASP A 616 -0.03 -7.33 -4.13
N MET A 617 0.00 -8.66 -3.94
CA MET A 617 -1.16 -9.52 -4.12
C MET A 617 -1.87 -9.85 -2.80
N ASN A 618 -1.27 -9.54 -1.65
CA ASN A 618 -1.78 -9.92 -0.32
C ASN A 618 -1.80 -8.78 0.72
N GLY A 619 -1.49 -7.54 0.30
CA GLY A 619 -1.51 -6.35 1.12
C GLY A 619 -0.36 -6.24 2.13
N ASP A 620 0.73 -6.99 1.95
CA ASP A 620 1.89 -6.95 2.86
C ASP A 620 2.94 -5.89 2.48
N ASN A 621 2.63 -5.06 1.48
CA ASN A 621 3.46 -4.02 0.89
C ASN A 621 4.74 -4.53 0.21
N LYS A 622 4.88 -5.84 -0.03
CA LYS A 622 5.96 -6.40 -0.83
C LYS A 622 5.52 -6.65 -2.26
N THR A 623 6.52 -6.75 -3.12
CA THR A 623 6.29 -7.19 -4.49
C THR A 623 6.07 -8.69 -4.52
N ASP A 624 4.88 -9.09 -4.93
CA ASP A 624 4.55 -10.43 -5.38
C ASP A 624 4.53 -10.49 -6.91
N LEU A 625 4.45 -11.70 -7.46
CA LEU A 625 4.43 -11.92 -8.90
C LEU A 625 3.28 -12.84 -9.31
N VAL A 626 2.66 -12.54 -10.44
CA VAL A 626 1.73 -13.47 -11.11
C VAL A 626 2.31 -13.84 -12.46
N ALA A 627 2.39 -15.14 -12.75
CA ALA A 627 2.98 -15.62 -13.99
C ALA A 627 2.15 -16.71 -14.67
N VAL A 628 2.12 -16.67 -16.00
CA VAL A 628 1.61 -17.75 -16.84
C VAL A 628 2.79 -18.61 -17.28
N LEU A 629 2.82 -19.85 -16.80
CA LEU A 629 3.91 -20.79 -16.99
C LEU A 629 3.40 -22.02 -17.75
N GLN A 630 4.15 -22.46 -18.76
CA GLN A 630 3.98 -23.77 -19.38
C GLN A 630 5.07 -24.71 -18.88
N ASP A 631 4.67 -25.87 -18.37
CA ASP A 631 5.59 -26.94 -18.01
C ASP A 631 6.02 -27.69 -19.29
N GLY A 632 7.31 -27.60 -19.64
CA GLY A 632 7.84 -28.26 -20.83
C GLY A 632 7.87 -29.80 -20.79
N SER A 633 7.52 -30.43 -19.66
CA SER A 633 7.43 -31.89 -19.54
C SER A 633 6.02 -32.44 -19.78
N THR A 634 5.00 -31.69 -19.35
CA THR A 634 3.58 -32.08 -19.44
C THR A 634 2.80 -31.29 -20.49
N ASP A 635 3.38 -30.22 -21.03
CA ASP A 635 2.75 -29.18 -21.84
C ASP A 635 1.55 -28.49 -21.16
N ILE A 636 1.33 -28.71 -19.86
CA ILE A 636 0.26 -28.09 -19.08
C ILE A 636 0.61 -26.62 -18.82
N ILE A 637 -0.40 -25.76 -18.95
CA ILE A 637 -0.29 -24.33 -18.72
C ILE A 637 -0.91 -23.99 -17.37
N TYR A 638 -0.14 -23.32 -16.52
CA TYR A 638 -0.51 -22.93 -15.17
C TYR A 638 -0.52 -21.41 -15.03
N LEU A 639 -1.45 -20.93 -14.21
CA LEU A 639 -1.41 -19.59 -13.64
C LEU A 639 -0.94 -19.72 -12.18
N TYR A 640 0.21 -19.11 -11.88
CA TYR A 640 0.82 -19.12 -10.55
C TYR A 640 0.92 -17.71 -9.98
N VAL A 641 0.80 -17.61 -8.66
CA VAL A 641 1.23 -16.45 -7.86
C VAL A 641 2.44 -16.84 -7.02
N TYR A 642 3.39 -15.92 -6.88
CA TYR A 642 4.60 -16.04 -6.08
C TYR A 642 4.57 -14.95 -5.04
N TYR A 643 4.38 -15.33 -3.77
CA TYR A 643 4.35 -14.39 -2.66
C TYR A 643 5.75 -14.18 -2.09
N ASN A 644 6.16 -12.93 -1.95
CA ASN A 644 7.39 -12.55 -1.28
C ASN A 644 7.12 -12.36 0.21
N PHE A 645 7.82 -13.09 1.08
CA PHE A 645 7.61 -13.00 2.52
C PHE A 645 8.92 -12.74 3.27
N GLN A 646 8.80 -12.09 4.43
CA GLN A 646 9.91 -11.88 5.35
C GLN A 646 9.47 -12.23 6.76
N SER A 647 10.17 -13.17 7.38
CA SER A 647 9.93 -13.61 8.75
C SER A 647 11.12 -13.33 9.64
N SER A 648 10.95 -13.45 10.96
CA SER A 648 12.03 -13.36 11.95
C SER A 648 13.15 -14.38 11.73
N PHE A 649 12.89 -15.42 10.91
CA PHE A 649 13.81 -16.50 10.59
C PHE A 649 14.44 -16.38 9.18
N GLY A 650 14.11 -15.33 8.43
CA GLY A 650 14.58 -15.10 7.05
C GLY A 650 13.45 -14.72 6.08
N GLY A 651 13.81 -14.22 4.89
CA GLY A 651 12.89 -13.95 3.79
C GLY A 651 12.95 -14.99 2.66
N GLY A 652 11.97 -14.99 1.76
CA GLY A 652 11.89 -15.92 0.64
C GLY A 652 10.61 -15.82 -0.19
N TRP A 653 10.38 -16.81 -1.06
CA TRP A 653 9.24 -16.86 -1.99
C TRP A 653 8.36 -18.10 -1.77
N ILE A 654 7.04 -17.93 -1.86
CA ILE A 654 6.06 -19.03 -1.84
C ILE A 654 5.30 -19.05 -3.15
N LYS A 655 5.37 -20.17 -3.87
CA LYS A 655 4.61 -20.42 -5.10
C LYS A 655 3.26 -21.05 -4.78
N SER A 656 2.17 -20.48 -5.29
CA SER A 656 0.80 -21.01 -5.17
C SER A 656 0.08 -21.05 -6.52
N GLN A 657 -0.65 -22.12 -6.78
CA GLN A 657 -1.40 -22.30 -8.03
C GLN A 657 -2.75 -21.58 -7.96
N ILE A 658 -3.01 -20.70 -8.94
CA ILE A 658 -4.32 -20.09 -9.13
C ILE A 658 -5.20 -21.01 -9.97
N ALA A 659 -4.73 -21.42 -11.15
CA ALA A 659 -5.52 -22.21 -12.09
C ALA A 659 -4.67 -23.02 -13.09
N ILE A 660 -5.30 -24.03 -13.70
CA ILE A 660 -4.80 -24.71 -14.90
C ILE A 660 -5.54 -24.14 -16.11
N LEU A 661 -4.80 -23.69 -17.12
CA LEU A 661 -5.31 -23.01 -18.30
C LEU A 661 -5.37 -23.97 -19.49
N SER A 662 -6.37 -23.79 -20.36
CA SER A 662 -6.56 -24.60 -21.58
C SER A 662 -5.73 -24.13 -22.78
N SER A 663 -5.25 -22.89 -22.74
CA SER A 663 -4.41 -22.28 -23.78
C SER A 663 -3.61 -21.12 -23.22
N ILE A 664 -2.59 -20.66 -23.94
CA ILE A 664 -1.79 -19.49 -23.54
C ILE A 664 -2.65 -18.22 -23.72
N PRO A 665 -2.86 -17.42 -22.66
CA PRO A 665 -3.53 -16.13 -22.75
C PRO A 665 -2.75 -15.16 -23.65
N THR A 666 -3.47 -14.25 -24.32
CA THR A 666 -2.84 -13.17 -25.11
C THR A 666 -2.19 -12.13 -24.22
N ASP A 667 -2.81 -11.83 -23.07
CA ASP A 667 -2.35 -10.81 -22.13
C ASP A 667 -2.95 -11.02 -20.74
N ILE A 668 -2.29 -10.44 -19.74
CA ILE A 668 -2.65 -10.49 -18.31
C ILE A 668 -2.63 -9.08 -17.70
N ALA A 669 -3.52 -8.82 -16.76
CA ALA A 669 -3.49 -7.65 -15.89
C ALA A 669 -3.73 -8.06 -14.44
N ILE A 670 -3.17 -7.30 -13.51
CA ILE A 670 -3.44 -7.42 -12.07
C ILE A 670 -3.93 -6.07 -11.53
N GLY A 671 -4.79 -6.11 -10.52
CA GLY A 671 -5.43 -4.92 -9.97
C GLY A 671 -6.65 -5.28 -9.14
N ASN A 672 -7.12 -4.34 -8.33
CA ASN A 672 -8.19 -4.60 -7.38
C ASN A 672 -9.57 -4.34 -8.01
N ILE A 673 -10.33 -5.41 -8.21
CA ILE A 673 -11.63 -5.41 -8.91
C ILE A 673 -12.79 -5.53 -7.90
N ASP A 674 -12.53 -5.88 -6.65
CA ASP A 674 -13.57 -5.95 -5.63
C ASP A 674 -13.18 -5.25 -4.31
N PHE A 675 -14.06 -5.30 -3.31
CA PHE A 675 -13.87 -4.49 -2.11
C PHE A 675 -12.90 -5.08 -1.09
N ASP A 676 -12.25 -6.22 -1.39
CA ASP A 676 -11.10 -6.67 -0.61
C ASP A 676 -9.86 -5.81 -0.94
N ASN A 677 -8.77 -5.97 -0.20
CA ASN A 677 -7.54 -5.18 -0.43
C ASN A 677 -6.52 -5.98 -1.24
N ASP A 678 -6.93 -7.12 -1.78
CA ASP A 678 -6.06 -8.08 -2.43
C ASP A 678 -6.18 -7.89 -3.95
N ALA A 679 -5.07 -7.98 -4.68
CA ALA A 679 -5.12 -7.77 -6.12
C ALA A 679 -5.69 -9.02 -6.83
N ASP A 680 -6.52 -8.77 -7.84
CA ASP A 680 -7.14 -9.78 -8.69
C ASP A 680 -6.39 -9.98 -10.00
N VAL A 681 -6.73 -11.03 -10.74
CA VAL A 681 -6.07 -11.37 -12.01
C VAL A 681 -7.07 -11.46 -13.15
N VAL A 682 -6.80 -10.75 -14.25
CA VAL A 682 -7.58 -10.81 -15.49
C VAL A 682 -6.74 -11.38 -16.63
N LEU A 683 -7.28 -12.40 -17.30
CA LEU A 683 -6.69 -13.05 -18.46
C LEU A 683 -7.54 -12.85 -19.71
N SER A 684 -6.87 -12.52 -20.81
CA SER A 684 -7.51 -12.37 -22.12
C SER A 684 -7.05 -13.43 -23.12
N TYR A 685 -7.92 -13.77 -24.06
CA TYR A 685 -7.67 -14.77 -25.09
C TYR A 685 -8.17 -14.25 -26.44
N ALA A 686 -7.31 -14.29 -27.46
CA ALA A 686 -7.64 -13.76 -28.78
C ALA A 686 -8.71 -14.61 -29.50
N THR A 687 -8.70 -15.93 -29.28
CA THR A 687 -9.47 -16.91 -30.08
C THR A 687 -10.72 -17.45 -29.39
N THR A 688 -10.76 -17.51 -28.06
CA THR A 688 -11.88 -18.10 -27.31
C THR A 688 -13.07 -17.15 -27.18
N GLY A 689 -12.82 -15.85 -27.29
CA GLY A 689 -13.83 -14.80 -27.12
C GLY A 689 -14.35 -14.66 -25.70
N ILE A 690 -13.53 -15.05 -24.71
CA ILE A 690 -13.86 -14.97 -23.29
C ILE A 690 -12.70 -14.29 -22.55
N LEU A 691 -13.04 -13.30 -21.73
CA LEU A 691 -12.19 -12.72 -20.71
C LEU A 691 -12.42 -13.49 -19.40
N HIS A 692 -11.36 -13.95 -18.76
CA HIS A 692 -11.46 -14.65 -17.47
C HIS A 692 -10.94 -13.75 -16.35
N ILE A 693 -11.67 -13.69 -15.25
CA ILE A 693 -11.35 -12.88 -14.06
C ILE A 693 -11.23 -13.86 -12.90
N TYR A 694 -10.13 -13.81 -12.15
CA TYR A 694 -9.86 -14.62 -10.98
C TYR A 694 -9.73 -13.67 -9.79
N ARG A 695 -10.71 -13.73 -8.88
CA ARG A 695 -10.74 -12.85 -7.71
C ARG A 695 -9.99 -13.47 -6.54
N ASN A 696 -9.16 -12.71 -5.83
CA ASN A 696 -8.35 -13.20 -4.72
C ASN A 696 -9.13 -13.30 -3.40
N ASP A 697 -10.29 -13.95 -3.44
CA ASP A 697 -11.17 -14.18 -2.29
C ASP A 697 -10.70 -15.34 -1.38
N GLY A 698 -9.41 -15.65 -1.40
CA GLY A 698 -8.79 -16.83 -0.76
C GLY A 698 -9.02 -18.16 -1.49
N ALA A 699 -9.96 -18.22 -2.44
CA ALA A 699 -10.25 -19.41 -3.25
C ALA A 699 -9.96 -19.23 -4.75
N TRP A 700 -9.56 -18.02 -5.18
CA TRP A 700 -9.33 -17.68 -6.58
C TRP A 700 -10.59 -17.86 -7.46
N THR A 701 -11.74 -17.39 -6.98
CA THR A 701 -13.02 -17.58 -7.69
C THR A 701 -13.00 -17.01 -9.10
N ARG A 702 -13.29 -17.86 -10.09
CA ARG A 702 -13.28 -17.49 -11.52
C ARG A 702 -14.65 -17.03 -12.01
N THR A 703 -14.73 -15.83 -12.57
CA THR A 703 -15.85 -15.32 -13.38
C THR A 703 -15.39 -15.08 -14.83
N SER A 704 -16.32 -14.76 -15.74
CA SER A 704 -16.00 -14.58 -17.15
C SER A 704 -16.92 -13.62 -17.87
N VAL A 705 -16.37 -12.84 -18.82
CA VAL A 705 -17.11 -11.90 -19.67
C VAL A 705 -16.89 -12.30 -21.13
N SER A 706 -17.98 -12.44 -21.90
CA SER A 706 -17.90 -12.81 -23.32
C SER A 706 -17.47 -11.60 -24.15
N LEU A 707 -16.24 -11.62 -24.65
CA LEU A 707 -15.68 -10.55 -25.48
C LEU A 707 -14.70 -11.10 -26.52
N SER A 708 -15.02 -10.93 -27.80
CA SER A 708 -14.23 -11.49 -28.90
C SER A 708 -13.04 -10.62 -29.30
N GLY A 709 -11.94 -11.27 -29.66
CA GLY A 709 -10.78 -10.67 -30.32
C GLY A 709 -9.92 -9.77 -29.44
N VAL A 710 -9.88 -10.00 -28.12
CA VAL A 710 -9.09 -9.18 -27.18
C VAL A 710 -7.59 -9.38 -27.42
N GLN A 711 -6.86 -8.26 -27.52
CA GLN A 711 -5.42 -8.23 -27.79
C GLN A 711 -4.60 -7.74 -26.59
N LYS A 712 -5.13 -6.77 -25.84
CA LYS A 712 -4.51 -6.22 -24.62
C LYS A 712 -5.57 -6.03 -23.53
N VAL A 713 -5.15 -6.16 -22.28
CA VAL A 713 -5.98 -5.91 -21.10
C VAL A 713 -5.24 -5.02 -20.10
N ILE A 714 -5.94 -4.05 -19.54
CA ILE A 714 -5.43 -3.13 -18.51
C ILE A 714 -6.53 -2.99 -17.46
N LEU A 715 -6.12 -2.89 -16.19
CA LEU A 715 -6.99 -2.56 -15.07
C LEU A 715 -6.70 -1.13 -14.63
N ALA A 716 -7.74 -0.31 -14.50
CA ALA A 716 -7.66 1.06 -14.03
C ALA A 716 -9.07 1.58 -13.71
N ASP A 717 -9.17 2.54 -12.80
CA ASP A 717 -10.43 3.25 -12.58
C ASP A 717 -10.73 4.16 -13.79
N MET A 718 -11.84 3.89 -14.50
CA MET A 718 -12.33 4.70 -15.61
C MET A 718 -13.66 5.39 -15.24
N ASP A 719 -14.02 5.43 -13.96
CA ASP A 719 -15.17 6.15 -13.47
C ASP A 719 -14.80 7.60 -13.14
N PRO A 720 -15.59 8.60 -13.59
CA PRO A 720 -15.32 9.99 -13.26
C PRO A 720 -15.34 10.24 -11.74
N ALA A 721 -14.49 11.16 -11.28
CA ALA A 721 -14.44 11.58 -9.88
C ALA A 721 -15.83 11.93 -9.30
N GLY A 722 -16.16 11.35 -8.15
CA GLY A 722 -17.42 11.60 -7.43
C GLY A 722 -18.60 10.71 -7.85
N THR A 723 -18.38 9.70 -8.71
CA THR A 723 -19.36 8.65 -8.98
C THR A 723 -19.74 7.93 -7.68
N ALA A 724 -21.03 7.89 -7.35
CA ALA A 724 -21.50 7.29 -6.10
C ALA A 724 -21.19 5.78 -6.06
N GLY A 725 -20.47 5.33 -5.02
CA GLY A 725 -20.02 3.95 -4.89
C GLY A 725 -18.69 3.63 -5.60
N ASN A 726 -18.09 4.58 -6.33
CA ASN A 726 -16.75 4.42 -6.87
C ASN A 726 -15.72 4.46 -5.72
N ASP A 727 -14.86 3.46 -5.66
CA ASP A 727 -13.63 3.47 -4.90
C ASP A 727 -12.45 3.33 -5.88
N PRO A 728 -11.76 4.43 -6.23
CA PRO A 728 -10.69 4.41 -7.23
C PRO A 728 -9.54 3.44 -6.92
N SER A 729 -9.41 3.02 -5.66
CA SER A 729 -8.37 2.10 -5.22
C SER A 729 -8.79 0.63 -5.21
N ARG A 730 -10.10 0.34 -5.22
CA ARG A 730 -10.67 -1.01 -5.02
C ARG A 730 -11.73 -1.41 -6.05
N SER A 731 -12.20 -0.50 -6.88
CA SER A 731 -13.25 -0.74 -7.89
C SER A 731 -12.70 -0.50 -9.29
N GLN A 732 -11.62 -1.18 -9.68
CA GLN A 732 -11.04 -0.95 -11.00
C GLN A 732 -11.92 -1.51 -12.13
N ASP A 733 -11.85 -0.82 -13.27
CA ASP A 733 -12.48 -1.21 -14.52
C ASP A 733 -11.52 -1.97 -15.42
N ILE A 734 -12.07 -2.69 -16.40
CA ILE A 734 -11.26 -3.43 -17.36
C ILE A 734 -11.28 -2.73 -18.72
N ILE A 735 -10.11 -2.28 -19.17
CA ILE A 735 -9.90 -1.70 -20.49
C ILE A 735 -9.29 -2.77 -21.39
N VAL A 736 -9.85 -2.92 -22.59
CA VAL A 736 -9.38 -3.90 -23.56
C VAL A 736 -9.31 -3.32 -24.96
N SER A 737 -8.23 -3.64 -25.66
CA SER A 737 -8.15 -3.43 -27.10
C SER A 737 -8.56 -4.70 -27.83
N ARG A 738 -9.28 -4.53 -28.94
CA ARG A 738 -9.85 -5.63 -29.71
C ARG A 738 -9.40 -5.57 -31.16
N THR A 739 -9.37 -6.75 -31.78
CA THR A 739 -9.10 -6.95 -33.19
C THR A 739 -10.03 -6.06 -34.03
N GLY A 740 -9.49 -5.42 -35.05
CA GLY A 740 -10.25 -4.46 -35.86
C GLY A 740 -10.37 -3.06 -35.26
N GLY A 741 -9.53 -2.70 -34.28
CA GLY A 741 -9.31 -1.31 -33.84
C GLY A 741 -10.36 -0.78 -32.86
N THR A 742 -11.02 -1.67 -32.12
CA THR A 742 -12.02 -1.29 -31.12
C THR A 742 -11.38 -1.21 -29.74
N ILE A 743 -11.70 -0.18 -28.97
CA ILE A 743 -11.37 -0.09 -27.54
C ILE A 743 -12.66 -0.27 -26.77
N THR A 744 -12.64 -1.12 -25.74
CA THR A 744 -13.80 -1.39 -24.88
C THR A 744 -13.40 -1.12 -23.43
N VAL A 745 -14.24 -0.42 -22.69
CA VAL A 745 -14.16 -0.28 -21.22
C VAL A 745 -15.31 -1.08 -20.64
N LEU A 746 -14.98 -2.04 -19.78
CA LEU A 746 -15.93 -2.77 -18.95
C LEU A 746 -15.92 -2.10 -17.58
N LYS A 747 -16.92 -1.26 -17.33
CA LYS A 747 -17.10 -0.57 -16.06
C LYS A 747 -17.66 -1.51 -15.01
N ASN A 748 -17.01 -1.56 -13.85
CA ASN A 748 -17.39 -2.37 -12.71
C ASN A 748 -18.53 -1.69 -11.96
N GLN A 749 -19.76 -1.96 -12.41
CA GLN A 749 -20.95 -1.18 -12.06
C GLN A 749 -21.19 -1.02 -10.54
N PHE A 750 -20.66 -1.93 -9.72
CA PHE A 750 -20.82 -1.94 -8.26
C PHE A 750 -19.52 -2.08 -7.49
N GLY A 751 -18.36 -2.03 -8.15
CA GLY A 751 -17.08 -2.30 -7.49
C GLY A 751 -16.94 -3.69 -6.87
N ASN A 752 -17.70 -4.68 -7.35
CA ASN A 752 -17.68 -6.05 -6.80
C ASN A 752 -17.12 -7.10 -7.75
N GLY A 753 -16.75 -6.70 -8.96
CA GLY A 753 -16.10 -7.58 -9.93
C GLY A 753 -17.00 -8.61 -10.62
N VAL A 754 -18.31 -8.50 -10.46
CA VAL A 754 -19.27 -9.48 -11.00
C VAL A 754 -20.09 -8.90 -12.14
N THR A 755 -20.52 -7.64 -12.04
CA THR A 755 -21.41 -7.01 -13.02
C THR A 755 -20.71 -5.92 -13.79
N TRP A 756 -20.75 -6.01 -15.12
CA TRP A 756 -19.97 -5.18 -16.03
C TRP A 756 -20.87 -4.41 -16.99
N VAL A 757 -20.65 -3.11 -17.11
CA VAL A 757 -21.25 -2.26 -18.14
C VAL A 757 -20.23 -2.03 -19.25
N GLN A 758 -20.59 -2.34 -20.48
CA GLN A 758 -19.68 -2.23 -21.62
C GLN A 758 -19.88 -0.92 -22.37
N GLN A 759 -18.82 -0.12 -22.46
CA GLN A 759 -18.69 0.99 -23.41
C GLN A 759 -17.65 0.64 -24.46
N SER A 760 -17.84 1.04 -25.72
CA SER A 760 -16.88 0.70 -26.77
C SER A 760 -16.79 1.76 -27.85
N LEU A 761 -15.57 2.07 -28.25
CA LEU A 761 -15.25 2.89 -29.41
C LEU A 761 -14.84 2.00 -30.57
N SER A 762 -15.59 2.06 -31.67
CA SER A 762 -15.31 1.31 -32.90
C SER A 762 -14.17 1.94 -33.71
N SER A 763 -13.56 1.16 -34.61
CA SER A 763 -12.52 1.67 -35.53
C SER A 763 -13.03 2.70 -36.53
N THR A 764 -14.34 2.74 -36.79
CA THR A 764 -14.97 3.74 -37.65
C THR A 764 -15.28 5.05 -36.92
N GLY A 765 -15.02 5.14 -35.61
CA GLY A 765 -15.32 6.33 -34.81
C GLY A 765 -16.79 6.43 -34.43
N THR A 766 -17.36 5.34 -33.89
CA THR A 766 -18.68 5.36 -33.25
C THR A 766 -18.57 4.77 -31.86
N ALA A 767 -19.31 5.32 -30.90
CA ALA A 767 -19.32 4.85 -29.52
C ALA A 767 -20.75 4.67 -29.00
N LEU A 768 -20.98 3.64 -28.19
CA LEU A 768 -22.24 3.47 -27.45
C LEU A 768 -22.07 4.10 -26.06
N ILE A 769 -22.87 5.12 -25.76
CA ILE A 769 -22.78 5.92 -24.53
C ILE A 769 -24.11 5.82 -23.75
N ASP A 770 -24.01 5.70 -22.43
CA ASP A 770 -25.13 5.71 -21.50
C ASP A 770 -25.38 7.13 -20.98
N PHE A 771 -26.58 7.68 -21.22
CA PHE A 771 -27.01 8.97 -20.69
C PHE A 771 -27.93 8.76 -19.48
N TRP A 772 -27.58 9.36 -18.35
CA TRP A 772 -28.32 9.30 -17.08
C TRP A 772 -29.17 10.56 -16.85
N ALA A 773 -30.17 10.47 -15.98
CA ALA A 773 -30.97 11.62 -15.59
C ALA A 773 -30.11 12.60 -14.77
N GLN A 774 -30.25 13.90 -15.05
CA GLN A 774 -29.48 14.99 -14.44
C GLN A 774 -30.30 15.78 -13.42
N ALA A 775 -31.64 15.74 -13.54
CA ALA A 775 -32.56 16.42 -12.65
C ALA A 775 -33.93 15.73 -12.68
N GLU A 776 -34.76 16.02 -11.68
CA GLU A 776 -36.13 15.53 -11.57
C GLU A 776 -37.09 16.67 -11.16
N TYR A 777 -38.35 16.54 -11.57
CA TYR A 777 -39.43 17.49 -11.32
C TYR A 777 -40.70 16.73 -10.97
N ASN A 778 -41.16 16.88 -9.73
CA ASN A 778 -42.45 16.35 -9.32
C ASN A 778 -43.58 17.24 -9.83
N VAL A 779 -44.56 16.66 -10.54
CA VAL A 779 -45.73 17.37 -11.08
C VAL A 779 -46.98 17.03 -10.27
N THR A 780 -47.33 15.75 -10.19
CA THR A 780 -48.43 15.24 -9.36
C THR A 780 -48.08 13.89 -8.74
N GLY A 781 -48.47 13.71 -7.47
CA GLY A 781 -48.09 12.55 -6.67
C GLY A 781 -47.13 12.91 -5.54
N THR A 782 -46.87 11.93 -4.68
CA THR A 782 -45.92 12.05 -3.56
C THR A 782 -44.70 11.20 -3.86
N VAL A 783 -43.55 11.87 -3.99
CA VAL A 783 -42.24 11.23 -4.21
C VAL A 783 -41.59 10.95 -2.86
N THR A 784 -41.08 9.73 -2.67
CA THR A 784 -40.27 9.33 -1.53
C THR A 784 -38.91 8.87 -2.04
N ASN A 785 -37.84 9.40 -1.42
CA ASN A 785 -36.45 9.32 -1.88
C ASN A 785 -36.19 10.14 -3.16
N ASN A 786 -34.91 10.37 -3.48
CA ASN A 786 -34.48 11.09 -4.68
C ASN A 786 -33.96 10.06 -5.69
N TYR A 787 -34.34 10.19 -6.97
CA TYR A 787 -33.84 9.32 -8.03
C TYR A 787 -32.31 9.28 -8.11
N LEU A 788 -31.63 10.41 -7.88
CA LEU A 788 -30.16 10.53 -7.89
C LEU A 788 -29.49 9.74 -6.76
N SER A 789 -30.26 9.18 -5.83
CA SER A 789 -29.79 8.31 -4.75
C SER A 789 -30.13 6.83 -4.97
N THR A 790 -30.66 6.47 -6.14
CA THR A 790 -31.03 5.08 -6.48
C THR A 790 -29.81 4.26 -6.92
N THR A 791 -29.80 2.97 -6.59
CA THR A 791 -28.74 2.03 -6.97
C THR A 791 -29.36 0.83 -7.71
N SER A 792 -28.56 -0.18 -8.07
CA SER A 792 -29.06 -1.31 -8.87
C SER A 792 -30.02 -2.19 -8.07
N PRO A 793 -31.21 -2.49 -8.63
CA PRO A 793 -32.25 -3.25 -7.94
C PRO A 793 -32.05 -4.78 -8.01
N ILE A 794 -30.89 -5.26 -8.49
CA ILE A 794 -30.54 -6.68 -8.49
C ILE A 794 -29.89 -7.11 -7.17
N GLN A 795 -29.24 -6.17 -6.46
CA GLN A 795 -28.44 -6.48 -5.26
C GLN A 795 -28.95 -5.79 -3.99
N ASP A 796 -29.67 -4.68 -4.10
CA ASP A 796 -30.13 -3.90 -2.95
C ASP A 796 -31.66 -3.67 -3.03
N ASP A 797 -32.41 -4.69 -2.57
CA ASP A 797 -33.88 -4.68 -2.49
C ASP A 797 -34.36 -3.64 -1.45
N GLY A 798 -34.20 -2.34 -1.75
CA GLY A 798 -34.54 -1.26 -0.83
C GLY A 798 -34.20 0.16 -1.27
N VAL A 799 -33.29 0.35 -2.23
CA VAL A 799 -32.81 1.68 -2.65
C VAL A 799 -33.45 2.10 -3.98
N TYR A 800 -34.72 2.53 -3.91
CA TYR A 800 -35.51 3.00 -5.05
C TYR A 800 -36.14 4.37 -4.77
N GLU A 801 -36.46 5.10 -5.83
CA GLU A 801 -37.41 6.20 -5.78
C GLU A 801 -38.82 5.61 -5.84
N GLN A 802 -39.70 6.00 -4.91
CA GLN A 802 -41.10 5.59 -4.95
C GLN A 802 -41.97 6.80 -5.20
N ILE A 803 -42.79 6.72 -6.25
CA ILE A 803 -43.75 7.75 -6.61
C ILE A 803 -45.13 7.16 -6.37
N ARG A 804 -45.92 7.78 -5.49
CA ARG A 804 -47.28 7.36 -5.15
C ARG A 804 -48.29 8.36 -5.71
N GLU A 805 -49.40 7.84 -6.21
CA GLU A 805 -50.52 8.64 -6.69
C GLU A 805 -51.14 9.53 -5.60
N ASN A 806 -51.65 10.69 -6.03
CA ASN A 806 -52.46 11.56 -5.19
C ASN A 806 -53.95 11.39 -5.52
N ILE A 807 -54.78 11.28 -4.48
CA ILE A 807 -56.23 11.19 -4.61
C ILE A 807 -56.84 12.58 -4.79
N THR A 808 -57.72 12.70 -5.78
CA THR A 808 -58.60 13.85 -5.98
C THR A 808 -59.95 13.63 -5.30
N TYR A 809 -60.43 14.63 -4.57
CA TYR A 809 -61.69 14.58 -3.82
C TYR A 809 -62.75 15.52 -4.38
N ARG A 810 -64.01 15.10 -4.31
CA ARG A 810 -65.20 15.93 -4.58
C ARG A 810 -66.08 16.00 -3.34
N TYR A 811 -66.75 17.13 -3.15
CA TYR A 811 -67.62 17.39 -2.01
C TYR A 811 -69.02 17.81 -2.47
N ALA A 812 -70.05 17.40 -1.73
CA ALA A 812 -71.41 17.92 -1.84
C ALA A 812 -72.00 18.14 -0.46
N GLN A 813 -72.98 19.05 -0.38
CA GLN A 813 -73.74 19.33 0.83
C GLN A 813 -75.23 19.24 0.49
N THR A 814 -76.01 18.61 1.36
CA THR A 814 -77.46 18.53 1.21
C THR A 814 -78.20 19.04 2.44
N PHE A 815 -79.40 19.55 2.24
CA PHE A 815 -80.24 20.21 3.25
C PHE A 815 -81.66 19.63 3.29
N PRO A 816 -82.40 19.74 4.40
CA PRO A 816 -83.80 19.34 4.49
C PRO A 816 -84.70 19.99 3.43
N THR A 817 -85.65 19.22 2.88
CA THR A 817 -86.63 19.70 1.88
C THR A 817 -88.07 19.29 2.17
N LEU A 818 -88.32 18.20 2.93
CA LEU A 818 -89.68 17.73 3.24
C LEU A 818 -89.85 17.31 4.70
N LYS A 819 -90.92 17.82 5.32
CA LYS A 819 -91.33 17.46 6.69
C LYS A 819 -91.97 16.07 6.70
N GLY A 820 -91.72 15.32 7.76
CA GLY A 820 -92.35 14.02 7.96
C GLY A 820 -93.78 14.11 8.50
N PRO A 821 -94.56 13.02 8.43
CA PRO A 821 -95.93 12.97 8.93
C PRO A 821 -96.03 13.19 10.45
N ASN A 822 -94.93 13.00 11.21
CA ASN A 822 -94.88 13.22 12.65
C ASN A 822 -94.27 14.58 13.03
N ASN A 823 -94.02 15.46 12.06
CA ASN A 823 -93.45 16.79 12.33
C ASN A 823 -94.55 17.75 12.82
N GLU A 824 -94.45 18.18 14.08
CA GLU A 824 -95.40 19.06 14.76
C GLU A 824 -94.94 20.53 14.78
N VAL A 825 -93.76 20.82 14.23
CA VAL A 825 -93.18 22.16 14.16
C VAL A 825 -93.76 22.97 12.99
N SER A 826 -94.26 24.18 13.25
CA SER A 826 -94.85 25.09 12.24
C SER A 826 -93.81 25.73 11.32
N ASP A 827 -92.59 25.96 11.82
CA ASP A 827 -91.51 26.67 11.13
C ASP A 827 -91.10 26.02 9.80
N GLU A 828 -90.67 26.80 8.82
CA GLU A 828 -90.36 26.30 7.47
C GLU A 828 -88.99 25.63 7.40
N LEU A 829 -88.84 24.54 6.65
CA LEU A 829 -87.56 23.82 6.53
C LEU A 829 -86.44 24.65 5.88
N VAL A 830 -86.78 25.75 5.22
CA VAL A 830 -85.79 26.73 4.71
C VAL A 830 -85.00 27.41 5.84
N GLN A 831 -85.51 27.36 7.07
CA GLN A 831 -84.83 27.83 8.28
C GLN A 831 -83.82 26.81 8.82
N LEU A 832 -83.72 25.60 8.24
CA LEU A 832 -82.67 24.61 8.52
C LEU A 832 -81.57 24.60 7.44
N ARG A 833 -81.55 25.60 6.55
CA ARG A 833 -80.50 25.77 5.53
C ARG A 833 -79.49 26.79 6.04
N TYR A 834 -78.21 26.43 5.96
CA TYR A 834 -77.12 27.31 6.34
C TYR A 834 -77.23 28.69 5.65
N ARG A 835 -76.96 29.74 6.43
CA ARG A 835 -76.86 31.13 5.97
C ARG A 835 -75.56 31.73 6.52
N ASP A 836 -74.92 32.59 5.74
CA ASP A 836 -73.66 33.24 6.13
C ASP A 836 -73.83 34.29 7.26
N ASP A 837 -75.06 34.69 7.59
CA ASP A 837 -75.39 35.72 8.57
C ASP A 837 -75.64 35.17 9.99
N ILE A 838 -75.44 36.00 11.03
CA ILE A 838 -75.85 35.67 12.42
C ILE A 838 -77.38 35.58 12.46
N VAL A 839 -77.90 34.36 12.61
CA VAL A 839 -79.35 34.08 12.65
C VAL A 839 -79.96 34.61 13.96
N PRO A 840 -80.85 35.61 13.91
CA PRO A 840 -81.67 35.99 15.06
C PRO A 840 -82.58 34.81 15.45
N ILE A 841 -82.80 34.59 16.74
CA ILE A 841 -83.63 33.48 17.26
C ILE A 841 -85.04 33.44 16.62
N GLU A 842 -85.59 34.60 16.25
CA GLU A 842 -86.89 34.75 15.57
C GLU A 842 -86.93 34.12 14.17
N SER A 843 -85.78 33.75 13.62
CA SER A 843 -85.64 33.09 12.32
C SER A 843 -85.10 31.67 12.41
N ALA A 844 -84.85 31.16 13.62
CA ALA A 844 -84.46 29.77 13.87
C ALA A 844 -85.64 28.82 13.66
N PHE A 845 -85.34 27.57 13.31
CA PHE A 845 -86.32 26.49 13.31
C PHE A 845 -86.50 25.98 14.75
N THR A 846 -87.66 26.25 15.35
CA THR A 846 -87.88 26.15 16.78
C THR A 846 -88.73 24.93 17.14
N VAL A 847 -88.16 24.01 17.91
CA VAL A 847 -88.84 22.81 18.41
C VAL A 847 -89.26 23.07 19.86
N ASN A 848 -90.53 23.41 20.06
CA ASN A 848 -91.10 23.65 21.40
C ASN A 848 -91.14 22.37 22.24
N ALA A 849 -91.16 22.52 23.56
CA ALA A 849 -91.32 21.42 24.50
C ALA A 849 -92.54 20.55 24.16
N GLY A 850 -92.33 19.23 24.11
CA GLY A 850 -93.34 18.24 23.73
C GLY A 850 -93.60 18.09 22.24
N SER A 851 -92.97 18.91 21.37
CA SER A 851 -93.13 18.83 19.92
C SER A 851 -92.04 17.97 19.26
N THR A 852 -92.39 17.32 18.15
CA THR A 852 -91.44 16.57 17.31
C THR A 852 -91.10 17.31 16.02
N ALA A 853 -89.81 17.46 15.73
CA ALA A 853 -89.31 17.83 14.42
C ALA A 853 -88.92 16.58 13.63
N GLU A 854 -89.43 16.42 12.41
CA GLU A 854 -89.13 15.27 11.55
C GLU A 854 -88.89 15.73 10.10
N VAL A 855 -87.76 15.32 9.55
CA VAL A 855 -87.34 15.52 8.16
C VAL A 855 -87.27 14.15 7.48
N ILE A 856 -87.90 14.03 6.30
CA ILE A 856 -87.94 12.77 5.54
C ILE A 856 -87.37 12.88 4.12
N ALA A 857 -87.02 14.09 3.66
CA ALA A 857 -86.33 14.28 2.40
C ALA A 857 -85.31 15.42 2.44
N TRP A 858 -84.29 15.31 1.60
CA TRP A 858 -83.15 16.21 1.50
C TRP A 858 -82.92 16.67 0.05
N ASP A 859 -82.20 17.77 -0.14
CA ASP A 859 -81.86 18.32 -1.44
C ASP A 859 -81.01 17.33 -2.26
N SER A 860 -81.45 17.03 -3.48
CA SER A 860 -80.75 16.09 -4.35
C SER A 860 -79.60 16.74 -5.13
N THR A 861 -79.47 18.07 -5.10
CA THR A 861 -78.45 18.82 -5.84
C THR A 861 -77.05 18.37 -5.42
N GLY A 862 -76.31 17.74 -6.33
CA GLY A 862 -74.97 17.20 -6.06
C GLY A 862 -74.92 15.80 -5.42
N LEU A 863 -76.06 15.18 -5.10
CA LEU A 863 -76.16 13.80 -4.57
C LEU A 863 -76.65 12.76 -5.58
N GLN A 864 -76.87 13.16 -6.84
CA GLN A 864 -77.45 12.29 -7.87
C GLN A 864 -76.47 11.26 -8.45
N ASP A 865 -75.18 11.40 -8.16
CA ASP A 865 -74.21 10.37 -8.52
C ASP A 865 -74.32 9.22 -7.51
N ASP A 866 -74.78 8.06 -7.98
CA ASP A 866 -75.02 6.85 -7.19
C ASP A 866 -73.71 6.16 -6.75
N LEU A 867 -72.65 6.95 -6.51
CA LEU A 867 -71.35 6.49 -6.04
C LEU A 867 -71.38 6.34 -4.51
N VAL A 868 -70.71 5.31 -4.01
CA VAL A 868 -70.48 5.14 -2.57
C VAL A 868 -69.60 6.29 -2.07
N PRO A 869 -70.05 7.10 -1.11
CA PRO A 869 -69.21 8.16 -0.55
C PRO A 869 -68.02 7.62 0.23
N PHE A 870 -66.88 8.31 0.12
CA PHE A 870 -65.71 8.10 0.99
C PHE A 870 -65.98 8.52 2.43
N LYS A 871 -66.74 9.60 2.62
CA LYS A 871 -67.11 10.13 3.94
C LYS A 871 -68.49 10.79 3.89
N VAL A 872 -69.34 10.49 4.86
CA VAL A 872 -70.64 11.15 5.08
C VAL A 872 -70.71 11.68 6.51
N THR A 873 -70.99 12.96 6.68
CA THR A 873 -71.07 13.62 7.99
C THR A 873 -72.35 14.42 8.09
N LEU A 874 -73.16 14.14 9.12
CA LEU A 874 -74.25 15.03 9.54
C LEU A 874 -73.66 16.15 10.37
N LYS A 875 -73.98 17.41 10.07
CA LYS A 875 -73.76 18.50 11.01
C LYS A 875 -75.03 19.26 11.31
N VAL A 876 -75.13 19.67 12.57
CA VAL A 876 -76.28 20.39 13.11
C VAL A 876 -75.79 21.50 14.01
N ARG A 877 -76.37 22.69 13.81
CA ARG A 877 -76.14 23.84 14.68
C ARG A 877 -77.42 24.21 15.41
N TYR A 878 -77.33 24.27 16.74
CA TYR A 878 -78.48 24.47 17.62
C TYR A 878 -78.17 25.37 18.81
N MET A 879 -79.22 25.88 19.45
CA MET A 879 -79.18 26.67 20.67
C MET A 879 -80.34 26.25 21.58
N THR A 880 -80.07 26.11 22.86
CA THR A 880 -81.05 25.90 23.94
C THR A 880 -80.81 26.94 25.03
N ASP A 881 -81.85 27.29 25.78
CA ASP A 881 -81.73 28.21 26.91
C ASP A 881 -81.28 27.49 28.21
N GLU A 882 -81.07 28.27 29.27
CA GLU A 882 -80.63 27.74 30.57
C GLU A 882 -81.64 26.78 31.22
N ALA A 883 -82.92 26.80 30.81
CA ALA A 883 -83.96 25.91 31.31
C ALA A 883 -83.94 24.52 30.65
N TYR A 884 -83.06 24.31 29.66
CA TYR A 884 -82.84 23.02 29.04
C TYR A 884 -81.99 22.11 29.95
N GLY A 885 -82.53 20.97 30.38
CA GLY A 885 -81.91 20.07 31.37
C GLY A 885 -80.66 19.33 30.88
N THR A 886 -80.00 18.57 31.77
CA THR A 886 -78.75 17.83 31.47
C THR A 886 -78.95 16.45 30.85
N THR A 887 -80.17 15.91 30.78
CA THR A 887 -80.51 14.70 30.01
C THR A 887 -80.99 15.09 28.61
N GLY A 888 -80.04 15.25 27.71
CA GLY A 888 -80.26 15.78 26.36
C GLY A 888 -81.02 14.85 25.42
N ASP A 889 -82.00 15.41 24.67
CA ASP A 889 -82.68 14.73 23.57
C ASP A 889 -81.68 14.40 22.46
N TYR A 890 -81.92 13.31 21.73
CA TYR A 890 -81.08 12.96 20.58
C TYR A 890 -81.77 13.31 19.29
N LEU A 891 -80.99 13.84 18.35
CA LEU A 891 -81.35 13.74 16.96
C LEU A 891 -81.18 12.28 16.52
N ILE A 892 -82.28 11.69 16.08
CA ILE A 892 -82.36 10.29 15.72
C ILE A 892 -82.38 10.19 14.21
N TRP A 893 -81.48 9.37 13.67
CA TRP A 893 -81.49 9.00 12.27
C TRP A 893 -82.02 7.58 12.13
N THR A 894 -83.07 7.41 11.31
CA THR A 894 -83.52 6.08 10.89
C THR A 894 -82.89 5.76 9.55
N ASN A 895 -82.02 4.76 9.53
CA ASN A 895 -81.38 4.33 8.29
C ASN A 895 -82.38 3.56 7.40
N LYS A 896 -81.99 3.26 6.15
CA LYS A 896 -82.87 2.57 5.17
C LYS A 896 -83.25 1.14 5.59
N THR A 897 -82.47 0.51 6.48
CA THR A 897 -82.79 -0.81 7.05
C THR A 897 -83.80 -0.74 8.20
N GLY A 898 -84.24 0.47 8.58
CA GLY A 898 -85.15 0.69 9.70
C GLY A 898 -84.47 0.73 11.07
N ALA A 899 -83.14 0.68 11.12
CA ALA A 899 -82.39 0.79 12.37
C ALA A 899 -82.36 2.26 12.83
N VAL A 900 -82.62 2.45 14.13
CA VAL A 900 -82.70 3.75 14.79
C VAL A 900 -81.34 4.05 15.42
N ILE A 901 -80.71 5.15 15.01
CA ILE A 901 -79.37 5.55 15.42
C ILE A 901 -79.46 6.89 16.13
N ASN A 902 -79.04 6.95 17.38
CA ASN A 902 -78.85 8.20 18.12
C ASN A 902 -77.62 8.91 17.56
N THR A 903 -77.80 10.08 16.95
CA THR A 903 -76.71 10.81 16.27
C THR A 903 -76.10 11.88 17.16
N ILE A 904 -76.75 13.05 17.24
CA ILE A 904 -76.27 14.22 17.98
C ILE A 904 -77.13 14.38 19.23
N GLN A 905 -76.50 14.38 20.40
CA GLN A 905 -77.16 14.74 21.65
C GLN A 905 -77.29 16.26 21.75
N ILE A 906 -78.49 16.75 22.06
CA ILE A 906 -78.78 18.16 22.32
C ILE A 906 -78.57 18.45 23.79
N GLU A 907 -77.69 19.40 24.08
CA GLU A 907 -77.31 19.79 25.44
C GLU A 907 -77.80 21.21 25.76
N ASN A 908 -77.73 21.60 27.03
CA ASN A 908 -77.90 23.00 27.43
C ASN A 908 -76.75 23.85 26.87
N THR A 909 -77.06 24.83 26.03
CA THR A 909 -76.07 25.75 25.47
C THR A 909 -76.12 27.14 26.10
N SER A 910 -76.99 27.36 27.09
CA SER A 910 -77.14 28.61 27.84
C SER A 910 -77.31 29.84 26.93
N GLY A 911 -78.08 29.68 25.86
CA GLY A 911 -78.35 30.73 24.88
C GLY A 911 -77.24 30.96 23.84
N ALA A 912 -76.27 30.05 23.70
CA ALA A 912 -75.24 30.10 22.66
C ALA A 912 -75.52 29.14 21.48
N TRP A 913 -75.18 29.54 20.27
CA TRP A 913 -75.22 28.66 19.09
C TRP A 913 -74.02 27.69 19.10
N VAL A 914 -74.30 26.40 19.07
CA VAL A 914 -73.30 25.32 19.12
C VAL A 914 -73.46 24.40 17.91
N GLU A 915 -72.33 24.04 17.29
CA GLU A 915 -72.27 23.07 16.18
C GLU A 915 -71.82 21.71 16.70
N ARG A 916 -72.46 20.65 16.16
CA ARG A 916 -72.11 19.26 16.41
C ARG A 916 -72.08 18.50 15.10
N GLU A 917 -71.18 17.52 15.03
CA GLU A 917 -71.03 16.64 13.88
C GLU A 917 -71.16 15.18 14.28
N PHE A 918 -71.75 14.37 13.40
CA PHE A 918 -71.83 12.93 13.55
C PHE A 918 -71.34 12.24 12.28
N ASN A 919 -70.39 11.33 12.42
CA ASN A 919 -69.88 10.52 11.30
C ASN A 919 -70.90 9.45 10.93
N MET A 920 -71.63 9.70 9.85
CA MET A 920 -72.62 8.74 9.34
C MET A 920 -71.95 7.63 8.53
N THR A 921 -70.70 7.78 8.07
CA THR A 921 -70.01 6.86 7.15
C THR A 921 -70.11 5.37 7.54
N PRO A 922 -69.84 4.94 8.79
CA PRO A 922 -69.89 3.52 9.18
C PRO A 922 -71.28 2.89 9.07
N TYR A 923 -72.31 3.73 9.12
CA TYR A 923 -73.71 3.35 9.16
C TYR A 923 -74.43 3.67 7.84
N ALA A 924 -73.84 4.55 7.03
CA ALA A 924 -74.35 4.96 5.74
C ALA A 924 -74.33 3.77 4.80
N GLY A 925 -73.17 3.17 4.49
CA GLY A 925 -73.06 1.97 3.63
C GLY A 925 -73.84 2.03 2.30
N THR A 926 -74.39 3.19 1.94
CA THR A 926 -75.41 3.39 0.93
C THR A 926 -74.90 4.41 -0.07
N LEU A 927 -75.37 4.24 -1.31
CA LEU A 927 -75.15 5.17 -2.40
C LEU A 927 -75.67 6.56 -2.02
N ALA A 928 -75.02 7.63 -2.52
CA ALA A 928 -75.36 9.00 -2.14
C ALA A 928 -76.83 9.38 -2.40
N SER A 929 -77.47 8.75 -3.40
CA SER A 929 -78.89 8.92 -3.71
C SER A 929 -79.81 8.55 -2.54
N ALA A 930 -79.44 7.59 -1.69
CA ALA A 930 -80.25 7.18 -0.54
C ALA A 930 -80.33 8.27 0.55
N LEU A 931 -79.36 9.19 0.60
CA LEU A 931 -79.36 10.31 1.54
C LEU A 931 -80.50 11.29 1.25
N THR A 932 -81.01 11.34 0.02
CA THR A 932 -82.17 12.19 -0.36
C THR A 932 -83.45 11.81 0.37
N THR A 933 -83.53 10.59 0.93
CA THR A 933 -84.68 10.07 1.69
C THR A 933 -84.35 9.76 3.15
N ALA A 934 -83.21 10.26 3.64
CA ALA A 934 -82.78 10.02 5.03
C ALA A 934 -83.80 10.63 6.01
N LYS A 935 -84.24 9.82 6.98
CA LYS A 935 -85.22 10.24 7.98
C LYS A 935 -84.52 10.66 9.27
N LEU A 936 -84.57 11.94 9.59
CA LEU A 936 -84.04 12.48 10.84
C LEU A 936 -85.18 13.08 11.65
N ASN A 937 -85.25 12.76 12.93
CA ASN A 937 -86.21 13.36 13.84
C ASN A 937 -85.61 13.66 15.20
N ILE A 938 -86.21 14.61 15.89
CA ILE A 938 -85.95 14.90 17.29
C ILE A 938 -87.27 15.28 17.96
N THR A 939 -87.53 14.68 19.11
CA THR A 939 -88.63 15.08 19.98
C THR A 939 -88.03 15.87 21.13
N ASN A 940 -88.49 17.09 21.35
CA ASN A 940 -88.10 17.86 22.52
C ASN A 940 -88.87 17.32 23.74
N THR A 941 -88.25 16.47 24.55
CA THR A 941 -88.91 15.83 25.71
C THR A 941 -88.86 16.68 26.98
N ASN A 942 -88.35 17.91 26.88
CA ASN A 942 -88.18 18.80 28.02
C ASN A 942 -89.53 19.16 28.67
N THR A 943 -89.62 18.98 29.99
CA THR A 943 -90.84 19.25 30.77
C THR A 943 -90.94 20.68 31.32
N ASN A 944 -89.87 21.48 31.22
CA ASN A 944 -89.77 22.85 31.73
C ASN A 944 -90.18 23.92 30.71
N GLY A 945 -90.62 23.53 29.52
CA GLY A 945 -91.08 24.46 28.48
C GLY A 945 -89.99 25.06 27.58
N ALA A 946 -88.71 24.71 27.79
CA ALA A 946 -87.59 25.20 26.99
C ALA A 946 -87.62 24.65 25.55
N ALA A 947 -87.39 25.51 24.56
CA ALA A 947 -87.35 25.14 23.14
C ALA A 947 -85.93 24.80 22.66
N ILE A 948 -85.82 24.00 21.59
CA ILE A 948 -84.58 23.78 20.86
C ILE A 948 -84.63 24.60 19.58
N ASN A 949 -83.73 25.55 19.43
CA ASN A 949 -83.63 26.38 18.23
C ASN A 949 -82.54 25.81 17.32
N PHE A 950 -82.86 25.55 16.06
CA PHE A 950 -81.91 25.08 15.06
C PHE A 950 -81.63 26.16 14.02
N ASP A 951 -80.36 26.31 13.65
CA ASP A 951 -79.90 27.20 12.58
C ASP A 951 -79.82 26.41 11.27
N TYR A 952 -79.15 25.26 11.28
CA TYR A 952 -79.14 24.41 10.10
C TYR A 952 -78.90 22.95 10.43
N TRP A 953 -79.43 22.09 9.57
CA TRP A 953 -79.08 20.69 9.47
C TRP A 953 -78.55 20.44 8.05
N TRP A 954 -77.37 19.85 7.92
CA TRP A 954 -76.86 19.43 6.60
C TRP A 954 -76.10 18.12 6.67
N ILE A 955 -76.03 17.44 5.53
CA ILE A 955 -75.19 16.25 5.36
C ILE A 955 -74.10 16.60 4.34
N ASN A 956 -72.85 16.51 4.76
CA ASN A 956 -71.68 16.63 3.91
C ASN A 956 -71.28 15.25 3.37
N VAL A 957 -71.04 15.19 2.07
CA VAL A 957 -70.69 13.97 1.35
C VAL A 957 -69.39 14.20 0.59
N THR A 958 -68.40 13.32 0.78
CA THR A 958 -67.10 13.36 0.08
C THR A 958 -66.93 12.10 -0.75
N TRP A 959 -66.47 12.23 -1.98
CA TRP A 959 -66.07 11.10 -2.85
C TRP A 959 -64.60 11.20 -3.24
N LYS A 960 -63.98 10.05 -3.48
CA LYS A 960 -62.74 9.96 -4.27
C LYS A 960 -63.14 9.94 -5.74
N THR A 961 -62.59 10.84 -6.56
CA THR A 961 -62.98 10.99 -7.96
C THR A 961 -61.88 10.69 -8.97
N GLY A 962 -60.67 10.42 -8.48
CA GLY A 962 -59.56 9.91 -9.30
C GLY A 962 -58.26 9.89 -8.51
N ASP A 963 -57.32 9.13 -9.02
CA ASP A 963 -55.89 9.10 -8.74
C ASP A 963 -55.16 9.77 -9.91
N SER A 964 -53.98 10.30 -9.63
CA SER A 964 -53.07 10.70 -10.70
C SER A 964 -51.64 10.73 -10.20
N LEU A 965 -50.74 10.42 -11.12
CA LEU A 965 -49.30 10.53 -10.95
C LEU A 965 -48.66 11.04 -12.23
N GLU A 966 -47.83 12.06 -12.09
CA GLU A 966 -46.95 12.58 -13.14
C GLU A 966 -45.63 13.04 -12.51
N HIS A 967 -44.53 12.47 -13.00
CA HIS A 967 -43.17 12.83 -12.57
C HIS A 967 -42.25 12.86 -13.77
N ILE A 968 -41.28 13.78 -13.77
CA ILE A 968 -40.44 14.09 -14.93
C ILE A 968 -38.96 14.03 -14.55
N TRP A 969 -38.15 13.37 -15.37
CA TRP A 969 -36.69 13.38 -15.31
C TRP A 969 -36.11 14.09 -16.53
N GLN A 970 -35.01 14.82 -16.36
CA GLN A 970 -34.30 15.52 -17.42
C GLN A 970 -33.00 14.81 -17.78
N PHE A 971 -32.75 14.68 -19.08
CA PHE A 971 -31.55 14.12 -19.70
C PHE A 971 -30.96 15.15 -20.67
N THR A 972 -29.68 15.01 -21.01
CA THR A 972 -29.04 15.73 -22.11
C THR A 972 -28.44 14.71 -23.07
N LEU A 973 -28.96 14.61 -24.28
CA LEU A 973 -28.57 13.60 -25.28
C LEU A 973 -27.73 14.22 -26.41
N ASN A 974 -26.73 13.47 -26.88
CA ASN A 974 -26.05 13.78 -28.13
C ASN A 974 -26.84 13.23 -29.33
N PRO A 975 -26.68 13.81 -30.54
CA PRO A 975 -27.27 13.25 -31.75
C PRO A 975 -26.82 11.80 -31.97
N ALA A 976 -27.78 10.91 -32.28
CA ALA A 976 -27.43 9.55 -32.65
C ALA A 976 -26.78 9.53 -34.03
N SER A 977 -25.64 8.86 -34.14
CA SER A 977 -24.95 8.59 -35.40
C SER A 977 -25.63 7.51 -36.25
N SER A 978 -26.35 6.59 -35.58
CA SER A 978 -27.13 5.55 -36.24
C SER A 978 -28.21 5.01 -35.29
N GLY A 979 -29.37 4.65 -35.84
CA GLY A 979 -30.46 4.04 -35.09
C GLY A 979 -31.19 5.01 -34.15
N ASN A 980 -32.05 4.43 -33.32
CA ASN A 980 -32.79 5.15 -32.27
C ASN A 980 -32.02 5.07 -30.95
N HIS A 981 -32.19 6.07 -30.08
CA HIS A 981 -31.76 5.95 -28.69
C HIS A 981 -32.57 4.86 -28.00
N GLN A 982 -31.94 4.05 -27.16
CA GLN A 982 -32.58 2.99 -26.40
C GLN A 982 -32.80 3.46 -24.96
N PHE A 983 -34.05 3.69 -24.59
CA PHE A 983 -34.44 3.96 -23.22
C PHE A 983 -34.51 2.65 -22.45
N GLN A 984 -33.96 2.62 -21.23
CA GLN A 984 -34.07 1.50 -20.30
C GLN A 984 -34.40 2.02 -18.90
N VAL A 985 -35.35 1.38 -18.22
CA VAL A 985 -35.71 1.67 -16.83
C VAL A 985 -35.98 0.38 -16.07
N TYR A 986 -35.43 0.25 -14.86
CA TYR A 986 -35.82 -0.77 -13.92
C TYR A 986 -36.96 -0.23 -13.07
N ALA A 987 -38.13 -0.87 -13.17
CA ALA A 987 -39.33 -0.43 -12.47
C ALA A 987 -40.10 -1.60 -11.86
N LEU A 988 -40.89 -1.32 -10.84
CA LEU A 988 -42.00 -2.19 -10.41
C LEU A 988 -43.15 -1.32 -9.96
N ARG A 989 -44.36 -1.87 -9.93
CA ARG A 989 -45.55 -1.15 -9.42
C ARG A 989 -46.27 -1.93 -8.33
N SER A 990 -47.12 -1.24 -7.57
CA SER A 990 -48.11 -1.91 -6.72
C SER A 990 -49.07 -2.77 -7.55
N PRO A 991 -49.61 -3.85 -6.98
CA PRO A 991 -50.84 -4.46 -7.48
C PRO A 991 -51.94 -3.40 -7.54
N SER A 992 -52.60 -3.26 -8.69
CA SER A 992 -53.73 -2.36 -8.90
C SER A 992 -55.02 -3.16 -8.97
N ILE A 993 -56.05 -2.73 -8.24
CA ILE A 993 -57.41 -3.32 -8.29
C ILE A 993 -58.29 -2.58 -9.32
N ASP A 994 -58.01 -1.31 -9.55
CA ASP A 994 -58.64 -0.38 -10.50
C ASP A 994 -58.12 -0.49 -11.94
N GLY A 995 -57.04 -1.23 -12.17
CA GLY A 995 -56.46 -1.49 -13.50
C GLY A 995 -55.42 -0.45 -13.94
N ASP A 996 -54.95 0.40 -13.04
CA ASP A 996 -53.92 1.41 -13.29
C ASP A 996 -52.64 0.80 -13.84
N ASN A 997 -52.02 1.57 -14.72
CA ASN A 997 -50.73 1.24 -15.28
C ASN A 997 -49.96 2.53 -15.58
N PHE A 998 -48.64 2.44 -15.44
CA PHE A 998 -47.74 3.57 -15.62
C PHE A 998 -47.07 3.49 -16.98
N VAL A 999 -47.07 4.62 -17.69
CA VAL A 999 -46.49 4.72 -19.04
C VAL A 999 -45.45 5.82 -19.10
N PHE A 1000 -44.34 5.51 -19.76
CA PHE A 1000 -43.26 6.47 -19.98
C PHE A 1000 -43.40 7.18 -21.31
N TYR A 1001 -43.15 8.49 -21.31
CA TYR A 1001 -43.15 9.37 -22.47
C TYR A 1001 -41.86 10.19 -22.53
N TYR A 1002 -41.48 10.67 -23.71
CA TYR A 1002 -40.40 11.63 -23.91
C TYR A 1002 -40.89 12.93 -24.55
N SER A 1003 -40.14 14.01 -24.36
CA SER A 1003 -40.33 15.31 -25.02
C SER A 1003 -39.01 16.09 -25.05
N THR A 1004 -38.83 17.00 -26.01
CA THR A 1004 -37.70 17.97 -26.03
C THR A 1004 -38.05 19.29 -25.32
N SER A 1005 -39.24 19.38 -24.74
CA SER A 1005 -39.74 20.52 -23.98
C SER A 1005 -40.54 20.03 -22.78
N ILE A 1006 -40.32 20.61 -21.61
CA ILE A 1006 -41.05 20.24 -20.39
C ILE A 1006 -42.57 20.49 -20.52
N ALA A 1007 -42.98 21.41 -21.41
CA ALA A 1007 -44.39 21.69 -21.70
C ALA A 1007 -45.03 20.71 -22.71
N GLY A 1008 -44.25 19.79 -23.29
CA GLY A 1008 -44.67 18.94 -24.41
C GLY A 1008 -44.44 19.58 -25.79
N PRO A 1009 -44.88 18.93 -26.89
CA PRO A 1009 -45.71 17.73 -26.94
C PRO A 1009 -44.98 16.44 -26.50
N TRP A 1010 -45.70 15.51 -25.89
CA TRP A 1010 -45.16 14.27 -25.33
C TRP A 1010 -45.44 13.07 -26.23
N THR A 1011 -44.44 12.22 -26.43
CA THR A 1011 -44.54 11.00 -27.25
C THR A 1011 -44.26 9.77 -26.39
N GLN A 1012 -45.07 8.72 -26.51
CA GLN A 1012 -44.94 7.51 -25.70
C GLN A 1012 -43.66 6.73 -26.07
N ILE A 1013 -42.92 6.25 -25.06
CA ILE A 1013 -41.67 5.47 -25.24
C ILE A 1013 -41.93 3.96 -25.22
N THR A 1014 -42.71 3.49 -24.24
CA THR A 1014 -42.98 2.06 -24.03
C THR A 1014 -44.44 1.84 -23.62
N SER A 1015 -44.98 0.66 -23.93
CA SER A 1015 -46.35 0.24 -23.61
C SER A 1015 -46.40 -0.98 -22.67
N ALA A 1016 -45.25 -1.45 -22.18
CA ALA A 1016 -45.17 -2.64 -21.35
C ALA A 1016 -45.88 -2.43 -20.00
N THR A 1017 -46.70 -3.40 -19.59
CA THR A 1017 -47.27 -3.45 -18.24
C THR A 1017 -46.16 -3.72 -17.24
N ILE A 1018 -45.98 -2.81 -16.28
CA ILE A 1018 -44.97 -2.96 -15.24
C ILE A 1018 -45.41 -4.08 -14.28
N GLY A 1019 -44.50 -5.01 -14.00
CA GLY A 1019 -44.67 -6.11 -13.06
C GLY A 1019 -44.69 -5.67 -11.59
N THR A 1020 -45.08 -6.59 -10.71
CA THR A 1020 -45.36 -6.32 -9.29
C THR A 1020 -44.43 -7.02 -8.29
N SER A 1021 -43.46 -7.81 -8.77
CA SER A 1021 -42.55 -8.61 -7.93
C SER A 1021 -41.10 -8.13 -8.00
N LEU A 1022 -40.36 -8.37 -6.91
CA LEU A 1022 -38.91 -8.22 -6.87
C LEU A 1022 -38.19 -9.47 -7.44
N PRO A 1023 -36.96 -9.33 -7.96
CA PRO A 1023 -36.24 -8.08 -8.21
C PRO A 1023 -36.88 -7.27 -9.36
N MET A 1024 -36.67 -5.94 -9.36
CA MET A 1024 -37.25 -5.05 -10.38
C MET A 1024 -36.82 -5.48 -11.78
N GLN A 1025 -37.75 -5.47 -12.74
CA GLN A 1025 -37.49 -5.91 -14.11
C GLN A 1025 -37.08 -4.73 -15.00
N PRO A 1026 -36.18 -4.93 -15.98
CA PRO A 1026 -35.86 -3.91 -16.96
C PRO A 1026 -36.96 -3.77 -18.01
N TYR A 1027 -37.39 -2.54 -18.26
CA TYR A 1027 -38.27 -2.15 -19.36
C TYR A 1027 -37.51 -1.29 -20.34
N THR A 1028 -37.70 -1.56 -21.64
CA THR A 1028 -37.02 -0.84 -22.70
C THR A 1028 -38.00 -0.15 -23.63
N GLY A 1029 -37.53 0.90 -24.30
CA GLY A 1029 -38.24 1.55 -25.40
C GLY A 1029 -37.27 2.33 -26.29
N SER A 1030 -37.77 2.94 -27.35
CA SER A 1030 -36.93 3.65 -28.31
C SER A 1030 -37.34 5.10 -28.48
N ILE A 1031 -36.36 5.99 -28.52
CA ILE A 1031 -36.53 7.41 -28.82
C ILE A 1031 -35.88 7.67 -30.19
N PRO A 1032 -36.52 8.39 -31.13
CA PRO A 1032 -35.96 8.63 -32.46
C PRO A 1032 -34.56 9.25 -32.39
N GLY A 1033 -33.61 8.72 -33.16
CA GLY A 1033 -32.20 9.17 -33.15
C GLY A 1033 -31.96 10.64 -33.53
N THR A 1034 -32.97 11.30 -34.10
CA THR A 1034 -32.96 12.74 -34.41
C THR A 1034 -33.13 13.62 -33.18
N VAL A 1035 -33.55 13.06 -32.04
CA VAL A 1035 -33.72 13.79 -30.78
C VAL A 1035 -32.35 14.06 -30.16
N SER A 1036 -32.05 15.31 -29.79
CA SER A 1036 -30.78 15.68 -29.16
C SER A 1036 -30.93 16.95 -28.31
N GLY A 1037 -29.92 17.26 -27.51
CA GLY A 1037 -29.98 18.32 -26.51
C GLY A 1037 -30.76 17.89 -25.28
N THR A 1038 -31.46 18.83 -24.65
CA THR A 1038 -32.27 18.54 -23.45
C THR A 1038 -33.51 17.72 -23.80
N VAL A 1039 -33.67 16.59 -23.13
CA VAL A 1039 -34.78 15.65 -23.29
C VAL A 1039 -35.40 15.37 -21.94
N TYR A 1040 -36.71 15.36 -21.88
CA TYR A 1040 -37.48 15.06 -20.68
C TYR A 1040 -38.14 13.71 -20.84
N ILE A 1041 -38.04 12.86 -19.82
CA ILE A 1041 -38.76 11.61 -19.68
C ILE A 1041 -39.81 11.81 -18.60
N ARG A 1042 -41.07 11.49 -18.87
CA ARG A 1042 -42.11 11.49 -17.84
C ARG A 1042 -42.67 10.11 -17.64
N VAL A 1043 -43.04 9.79 -16.42
CA VAL A 1043 -43.98 8.72 -16.11
C VAL A 1043 -45.35 9.35 -15.87
N LYS A 1044 -46.39 8.75 -16.43
CA LYS A 1044 -47.77 9.18 -16.22
C LYS A 1044 -48.67 7.97 -15.96
N ASP A 1045 -49.55 8.11 -14.98
CA ASP A 1045 -50.67 7.20 -14.78
C ASP A 1045 -51.73 7.40 -15.87
N LEU A 1046 -52.17 6.30 -16.48
CA LEU A 1046 -53.18 6.28 -17.53
C LEU A 1046 -54.63 6.35 -17.00
N GLY A 1047 -54.83 6.17 -15.69
CA GLY A 1047 -56.12 6.17 -15.02
C GLY A 1047 -56.98 4.97 -15.39
N GLY A 1048 -57.35 4.17 -14.38
CA GLY A 1048 -58.34 3.12 -14.48
C GLY A 1048 -59.70 3.66 -14.92
N VAL A 1049 -60.11 3.29 -16.14
CA VAL A 1049 -61.44 3.58 -16.65
C VAL A 1049 -62.43 2.70 -15.88
N THR A 1050 -63.27 3.31 -15.05
CA THR A 1050 -64.66 2.88 -14.71
C THR A 1050 -64.98 2.02 -13.47
N THR A 1051 -64.31 2.18 -12.32
CA THR A 1051 -64.97 1.82 -11.04
C THR A 1051 -64.77 2.86 -9.95
N SER A 1052 -65.83 3.10 -9.18
CA SER A 1052 -66.03 4.16 -8.18
C SER A 1052 -65.14 4.08 -6.93
N SER A 1053 -63.91 3.59 -7.04
CA SER A 1053 -62.99 3.42 -5.91
C SER A 1053 -61.52 3.57 -6.34
N PRO A 1054 -61.05 4.80 -6.61
CA PRO A 1054 -59.63 5.10 -6.81
C PRO A 1054 -58.80 4.64 -5.59
N ASP A 1055 -57.79 3.79 -5.84
CA ASP A 1055 -56.85 3.29 -4.84
C ASP A 1055 -55.43 3.78 -5.19
N PRO A 1056 -54.79 4.63 -4.36
CA PRO A 1056 -53.49 5.20 -4.72
C PRO A 1056 -52.40 4.12 -4.86
N ASN A 1057 -52.02 3.88 -6.10
CA ASN A 1057 -50.97 2.99 -6.51
C ASN A 1057 -49.60 3.68 -6.40
N TYR A 1058 -48.53 2.89 -6.49
CA TYR A 1058 -47.17 3.40 -6.58
C TYR A 1058 -46.40 2.74 -7.72
N ILE A 1059 -45.45 3.50 -8.25
CA ILE A 1059 -44.34 2.99 -9.06
C ILE A 1059 -43.04 3.18 -8.27
N ARG A 1060 -42.18 2.17 -8.31
CA ARG A 1060 -40.80 2.25 -7.83
C ARG A 1060 -39.88 2.27 -9.03
N ILE A 1061 -38.90 3.15 -9.00
CA ILE A 1061 -37.86 3.30 -10.01
C ILE A 1061 -36.52 3.01 -9.36
N GLY A 1062 -35.79 2.06 -9.95
CA GLY A 1062 -34.41 1.74 -9.61
C GLY A 1062 -33.50 2.60 -10.48
N GLN A 1063 -32.91 2.01 -11.52
CA GLN A 1063 -32.06 2.73 -12.48
C GLN A 1063 -32.76 3.02 -13.81
N MET A 1064 -32.44 4.16 -14.41
CA MET A 1064 -32.94 4.64 -15.70
C MET A 1064 -31.80 5.25 -16.54
N LYS A 1065 -31.70 4.83 -17.80
CA LYS A 1065 -30.70 5.34 -18.75
C LYS A 1065 -31.19 5.38 -20.19
N ILE A 1066 -30.52 6.19 -21.01
CA ILE A 1066 -30.73 6.27 -22.46
C ILE A 1066 -29.41 5.92 -23.17
N LEU A 1067 -29.35 4.76 -23.81
CA LEU A 1067 -28.19 4.32 -24.58
C LEU A 1067 -28.24 4.92 -25.98
N THR A 1068 -27.14 5.53 -26.43
CA THR A 1068 -27.06 6.18 -27.74
C THR A 1068 -25.77 5.83 -28.45
N THR A 1069 -25.85 5.46 -29.73
CA THR A 1069 -24.68 5.33 -30.58
C THR A 1069 -24.31 6.71 -31.15
N VAL A 1070 -23.21 7.31 -30.68
CA VAL A 1070 -22.75 8.64 -31.10
C VAL A 1070 -21.59 8.56 -32.10
N SER A 1071 -21.42 9.61 -32.90
CA SER A 1071 -20.20 9.79 -33.70
C SER A 1071 -19.06 10.20 -32.78
N SER A 1072 -17.91 9.58 -32.96
CA SER A 1072 -16.69 9.79 -32.17
C SER A 1072 -15.46 9.91 -33.07
N THR A 1073 -14.30 10.18 -32.48
CA THR A 1073 -13.03 10.29 -33.20
C THR A 1073 -12.47 8.89 -33.47
N ALA A 1074 -12.40 8.49 -34.73
CA ALA A 1074 -11.80 7.21 -35.13
C ALA A 1074 -10.30 7.17 -34.78
N ILE A 1075 -9.87 6.15 -34.05
CA ILE A 1075 -8.47 6.00 -33.59
C ILE A 1075 -7.64 5.19 -34.60
N GLY A 1076 -8.22 4.23 -35.30
CA GLY A 1076 -7.54 3.47 -36.35
C GLY A 1076 -8.18 2.13 -36.63
N SER A 1077 -7.72 1.44 -37.69
CA SER A 1077 -8.21 0.10 -38.06
C SER A 1077 -7.69 -1.02 -37.14
N SER A 1078 -6.66 -0.73 -36.35
CA SER A 1078 -6.11 -1.62 -35.31
C SER A 1078 -5.46 -0.76 -34.22
N ILE A 1079 -5.45 -1.27 -32.99
CA ILE A 1079 -4.71 -0.67 -31.87
C ILE A 1079 -3.36 -1.38 -31.77
N LEU A 1080 -2.26 -0.64 -31.94
CA LEU A 1080 -0.90 -1.17 -31.93
C LEU A 1080 -0.31 -1.23 -30.52
N ALA A 1081 -0.58 -0.22 -29.70
CA ALA A 1081 -0.19 -0.13 -28.31
C ALA A 1081 -1.27 0.62 -27.53
N ILE A 1082 -1.48 0.22 -26.27
CA ILE A 1082 -2.42 0.87 -25.34
C ILE A 1082 -1.82 0.83 -23.93
N ASN A 1083 -2.05 1.88 -23.14
CA ASN A 1083 -1.69 1.98 -21.74
C ASN A 1083 -2.59 3.03 -21.06
N VAL A 1084 -2.43 3.24 -19.75
CA VAL A 1084 -3.12 4.30 -18.99
C VAL A 1084 -2.13 5.20 -18.27
N ALA A 1085 -2.48 6.47 -18.11
CA ALA A 1085 -1.78 7.44 -17.28
C ALA A 1085 -2.67 8.66 -17.05
N ASP A 1086 -2.56 9.33 -15.90
CA ASP A 1086 -3.27 10.58 -15.60
C ASP A 1086 -2.59 11.77 -16.31
N MET A 1087 -2.88 11.95 -17.60
CA MET A 1087 -2.16 12.85 -18.50
C MET A 1087 -2.50 14.32 -18.30
N ASP A 1088 -3.70 14.62 -17.78
CA ASP A 1088 -4.07 15.97 -17.37
C ASP A 1088 -4.05 16.18 -15.85
N GLN A 1089 -3.60 15.22 -15.03
CA GLN A 1089 -3.39 15.36 -13.60
C GLN A 1089 -4.63 15.85 -12.85
N ASP A 1090 -5.80 15.34 -13.22
CA ASP A 1090 -7.05 15.60 -12.53
C ASP A 1090 -7.40 14.53 -11.48
N GLY A 1091 -6.59 13.47 -11.42
CA GLY A 1091 -6.73 12.34 -10.50
C GLY A 1091 -7.35 11.11 -11.15
N ASP A 1092 -7.97 11.26 -12.33
CA ASP A 1092 -8.57 10.18 -13.09
C ASP A 1092 -7.55 9.64 -14.12
N LEU A 1093 -7.54 8.33 -14.37
CA LEU A 1093 -6.60 7.76 -15.35
C LEU A 1093 -7.13 7.94 -16.78
N ASP A 1094 -6.27 8.40 -17.69
CA ASP A 1094 -6.59 8.53 -19.11
C ASP A 1094 -6.08 7.33 -19.92
N ILE A 1095 -6.68 7.09 -21.10
CA ILE A 1095 -6.21 6.06 -22.03
C ILE A 1095 -5.21 6.66 -23.02
N LEU A 1096 -4.04 6.03 -23.11
CA LEU A 1096 -3.02 6.25 -24.13
C LEU A 1096 -3.13 5.19 -25.20
N ALA A 1097 -3.22 5.57 -26.48
CA ALA A 1097 -3.32 4.59 -27.56
C ALA A 1097 -2.53 4.98 -28.81
N VAL A 1098 -1.98 3.99 -29.52
CA VAL A 1098 -1.46 4.15 -30.88
C VAL A 1098 -2.33 3.38 -31.85
N GLY A 1099 -3.03 4.09 -32.72
CA GLY A 1099 -3.90 3.50 -33.74
C GLY A 1099 -3.23 3.43 -35.12
N MET A 1100 -3.54 2.38 -35.89
CA MET A 1100 -3.11 2.26 -37.28
C MET A 1100 -4.01 3.08 -38.21
N LYS A 1101 -3.40 3.97 -39.00
CA LYS A 1101 -4.02 4.74 -40.08
C LYS A 1101 -3.65 4.16 -41.45
N THR A 1102 -4.28 4.70 -42.49
CA THR A 1102 -4.03 4.28 -43.87
C THR A 1102 -2.57 4.49 -44.29
N GLY A 1103 -2.05 3.60 -45.14
CA GLY A 1103 -0.71 3.70 -45.71
C GLY A 1103 0.44 3.31 -44.77
N ASN A 1104 0.23 2.34 -43.87
CA ASN A 1104 1.21 1.86 -42.90
C ASN A 1104 1.78 2.99 -42.03
N ARG A 1105 0.90 3.80 -41.44
CA ARG A 1105 1.26 4.89 -40.52
C ARG A 1105 0.52 4.70 -39.20
N GLY A 1106 1.22 4.90 -38.08
CA GLY A 1106 0.60 4.93 -36.74
C GLY A 1106 0.33 6.37 -36.30
N GLN A 1107 -0.62 6.56 -35.40
CA GLN A 1107 -0.91 7.86 -34.79
C GLN A 1107 -1.21 7.67 -33.31
N ALA A 1108 -0.62 8.52 -32.46
CA ALA A 1108 -0.81 8.48 -31.01
C ALA A 1108 -1.99 9.36 -30.57
N TYR A 1109 -2.72 8.89 -29.56
CA TYR A 1109 -3.92 9.50 -29.00
C TYR A 1109 -3.88 9.45 -27.47
N VAL A 1110 -4.49 10.47 -26.86
CA VAL A 1110 -4.92 10.48 -25.46
C VAL A 1110 -6.44 10.55 -25.46
N LEU A 1111 -7.11 9.66 -24.73
CA LEU A 1111 -8.54 9.71 -24.47
C LEU A 1111 -8.71 10.07 -23.00
N TYR A 1112 -9.19 11.29 -22.76
CA TYR A 1112 -9.30 11.84 -21.41
C TYR A 1112 -10.54 11.31 -20.70
N ASN A 1113 -10.37 10.84 -19.48
CA ASN A 1113 -11.49 10.41 -18.63
C ASN A 1113 -12.17 11.64 -17.99
N GLY A 1114 -12.86 12.43 -18.83
CA GLY A 1114 -13.49 13.68 -18.42
C GLY A 1114 -15.03 13.64 -18.37
N PRO A 1115 -15.68 14.79 -18.10
CA PRO A 1115 -17.14 14.90 -17.97
C PRO A 1115 -17.89 14.31 -19.18
N GLY A 1116 -18.95 13.54 -18.89
CA GLY A 1116 -19.77 12.87 -19.90
C GLY A 1116 -19.36 11.41 -20.09
N ASP A 1117 -18.41 11.14 -20.99
CA ASP A 1117 -17.91 9.80 -21.33
C ASP A 1117 -16.54 9.91 -22.04
N ILE A 1118 -15.61 8.99 -21.77
CA ILE A 1118 -14.26 8.96 -22.33
C ILE A 1118 -14.24 8.89 -23.87
N PHE A 1119 -15.28 8.33 -24.49
CA PHE A 1119 -15.38 8.17 -25.94
C PHE A 1119 -16.09 9.33 -26.65
N LEU A 1120 -16.36 10.45 -25.97
CA LEU A 1120 -16.82 11.67 -26.63
C LEU A 1120 -15.71 12.27 -27.53
N PRO A 1121 -16.04 12.81 -28.72
CA PRO A 1121 -15.03 13.42 -29.59
C PRO A 1121 -14.16 14.48 -28.93
N SER A 1122 -14.73 15.26 -27.98
CA SER A 1122 -14.01 16.30 -27.22
C SER A 1122 -12.96 15.75 -26.26
N ASN A 1123 -13.08 14.47 -25.88
CA ASN A 1123 -12.19 13.79 -24.95
C ASN A 1123 -11.08 13.01 -25.69
N ILE A 1124 -11.16 12.86 -27.02
CA ILE A 1124 -10.17 12.13 -27.80
C ILE A 1124 -9.26 13.12 -28.54
N VAL A 1125 -8.00 13.23 -28.11
CA VAL A 1125 -7.01 14.14 -28.68
C VAL A 1125 -5.93 13.36 -29.41
N ALA A 1126 -5.70 13.69 -30.68
CA ALA A 1126 -4.55 13.21 -31.42
C ALA A 1126 -3.30 14.00 -31.00
N VAL A 1127 -2.32 13.32 -30.39
CA VAL A 1127 -1.11 13.95 -29.84
C VAL A 1127 0.09 13.90 -30.79
N SER A 1128 -0.06 13.18 -31.90
CA SER A 1128 0.88 13.17 -33.02
C SER A 1128 0.14 13.30 -34.36
N SER A 1129 0.88 13.66 -35.40
CA SER A 1129 0.46 13.36 -36.78
C SER A 1129 0.60 11.86 -37.06
N ALA A 1130 -0.09 11.35 -38.08
CA ALA A 1130 0.13 9.99 -38.54
C ALA A 1130 1.55 9.86 -39.11
N ASP A 1131 2.35 8.91 -38.62
CA ASP A 1131 3.77 8.77 -38.96
C ASP A 1131 4.13 7.29 -39.22
N ALA A 1132 5.03 7.05 -40.18
CA ALA A 1132 5.49 5.70 -40.50
C ALA A 1132 6.32 5.08 -39.36
N GLN A 1133 6.98 5.90 -38.54
CA GLN A 1133 7.76 5.43 -37.39
C GLN A 1133 6.87 4.79 -36.31
N LEU A 1134 5.62 5.23 -36.18
CA LEU A 1134 4.67 4.71 -35.20
C LEU A 1134 3.94 3.43 -35.66
N TYR A 1135 4.12 3.00 -36.92
CA TYR A 1135 3.43 1.85 -37.48
C TYR A 1135 3.80 0.51 -36.80
N THR A 1136 5.01 0.43 -36.23
CA THR A 1136 5.48 -0.76 -35.50
C THR A 1136 5.50 -0.53 -33.98
N ALA A 1137 4.64 0.35 -33.47
CA ALA A 1137 4.48 0.57 -32.04
C ALA A 1137 4.11 -0.74 -31.33
N ARG A 1138 4.75 -0.99 -30.20
CA ARG A 1138 4.58 -2.19 -29.36
C ARG A 1138 4.17 -1.86 -27.93
N SER A 1139 4.61 -0.70 -27.43
CA SER A 1139 4.27 -0.21 -26.09
C SER A 1139 4.20 1.31 -26.09
N ILE A 1140 3.38 1.86 -25.21
CA ILE A 1140 3.20 3.29 -24.97
C ILE A 1140 3.12 3.52 -23.46
N THR A 1141 3.60 4.65 -22.97
CA THR A 1141 3.58 5.00 -21.55
C THR A 1141 3.54 6.52 -21.38
N GLY A 1142 2.84 6.99 -20.36
CA GLY A 1142 2.83 8.38 -19.92
C GLY A 1142 3.74 8.53 -18.70
N GLY A 1143 4.48 9.62 -18.62
CA GLY A 1143 5.43 9.81 -17.52
C GLY A 1143 6.20 11.13 -17.55
N LYS A 1144 6.91 11.44 -16.45
CA LYS A 1144 7.73 12.64 -16.26
C LYS A 1144 9.10 12.49 -16.91
N TYR A 1145 9.14 12.43 -18.25
CA TYR A 1145 10.40 12.26 -18.98
C TYR A 1145 11.21 13.56 -19.09
N PHE A 1146 10.64 14.64 -19.61
CA PHE A 1146 11.34 15.91 -19.87
C PHE A 1146 10.82 17.08 -19.03
N SER A 1147 9.78 16.86 -18.24
CA SER A 1147 9.17 17.87 -17.37
C SER A 1147 10.20 18.53 -16.45
N PRO A 1148 10.22 19.87 -16.33
CA PRO A 1148 11.05 20.55 -15.34
C PRO A 1148 10.73 20.04 -13.93
N TYR A 1149 11.74 19.95 -13.06
CA TYR A 1149 11.57 19.43 -11.70
C TYR A 1149 10.48 20.22 -10.94
N GLY A 1150 9.52 19.51 -10.35
CA GLY A 1150 8.38 20.12 -9.63
C GLY A 1150 7.26 20.70 -10.52
N LYS A 1151 7.25 20.42 -11.84
CA LYS A 1151 6.13 20.77 -12.74
C LYS A 1151 5.30 19.54 -13.09
N ALA A 1152 3.99 19.77 -13.20
CA ALA A 1152 2.93 18.79 -13.41
C ALA A 1152 2.67 18.52 -14.91
N TYR A 1153 3.70 18.22 -15.72
CA TYR A 1153 3.49 17.78 -17.11
C TYR A 1153 3.83 16.29 -17.22
N LEU A 1154 3.03 15.55 -17.98
CA LEU A 1154 3.35 14.18 -18.36
C LEU A 1154 3.62 14.12 -19.86
N ASP A 1155 4.76 13.54 -20.21
CA ASP A 1155 5.19 13.26 -21.56
C ASP A 1155 4.80 11.84 -21.96
N ILE A 1156 4.84 11.54 -23.26
CA ILE A 1156 4.51 10.22 -23.79
C ILE A 1156 5.77 9.61 -24.41
N ALA A 1157 6.08 8.37 -24.04
CA ALA A 1157 7.09 7.57 -24.70
C ALA A 1157 6.41 6.43 -25.48
N VAL A 1158 6.81 6.24 -26.74
CA VAL A 1158 6.32 5.17 -27.62
C VAL A 1158 7.49 4.28 -28.03
N CYS A 1159 7.42 3.02 -27.65
CA CYS A 1159 8.36 2.00 -28.09
C CYS A 1159 7.88 1.37 -29.40
N THR A 1160 8.73 1.43 -30.41
CA THR A 1160 8.57 0.82 -31.72
C THR A 1160 9.61 -0.29 -31.86
N SER A 1161 9.51 -1.13 -32.89
CA SER A 1161 10.50 -2.19 -33.10
C SER A 1161 11.97 -1.71 -33.14
N SER A 1162 12.25 -0.47 -33.56
CA SER A 1162 13.62 0.02 -33.76
C SER A 1162 14.00 1.22 -32.88
N LYS A 1163 13.00 1.92 -32.33
CA LYS A 1163 13.18 3.18 -31.64
C LYS A 1163 12.25 3.34 -30.46
N ILE A 1164 12.71 4.06 -29.44
CA ILE A 1164 11.84 4.71 -28.46
C ILE A 1164 11.72 6.17 -28.85
N LEU A 1165 10.49 6.61 -29.10
CA LEU A 1165 10.12 7.95 -29.56
C LEU A 1165 9.39 8.69 -28.45
N PHE A 1166 9.37 10.01 -28.50
CA PHE A 1166 8.77 10.84 -27.46
C PHE A 1166 7.83 11.91 -28.01
N ILE A 1167 6.84 12.29 -27.22
CA ILE A 1167 5.93 13.41 -27.46
C ILE A 1167 5.83 14.19 -26.14
N ASN A 1168 6.08 15.50 -26.19
CA ASN A 1168 6.08 16.34 -24.99
C ASN A 1168 4.73 17.04 -24.82
N GLN A 1169 4.21 17.05 -23.59
CA GLN A 1169 3.06 17.88 -23.23
C GLN A 1169 3.54 19.29 -22.88
N THR A 1170 3.17 20.25 -23.73
CA THR A 1170 3.65 21.63 -23.58
C THR A 1170 2.74 22.49 -22.70
N GLU A 1171 1.46 22.14 -22.57
CA GLU A 1171 0.48 22.86 -21.75
C GLU A 1171 -0.66 21.93 -21.29
N LYS A 1172 -0.84 21.79 -19.97
CA LYS A 1172 -1.87 20.93 -19.35
C LYS A 1172 -3.29 21.47 -19.59
N SER A 1173 -3.51 22.76 -19.33
CA SER A 1173 -4.86 23.37 -19.34
C SER A 1173 -5.55 23.32 -20.70
N THR A 1174 -4.77 23.25 -21.79
CA THR A 1174 -5.28 23.21 -23.16
C THR A 1174 -5.07 21.85 -23.83
N ARG A 1175 -4.55 20.85 -23.10
CA ARG A 1175 -4.24 19.50 -23.64
C ARG A 1175 -3.36 19.55 -24.90
N THR A 1176 -2.33 20.41 -24.88
CA THR A 1176 -1.47 20.69 -26.07
C THR A 1176 -0.17 19.90 -26.04
N TYR A 1177 0.21 19.34 -27.19
CA TYR A 1177 1.38 18.48 -27.37
C TYR A 1177 2.29 18.94 -28.51
N SER A 1178 3.60 18.66 -28.39
CA SER A 1178 4.63 19.03 -29.37
C SER A 1178 4.58 18.25 -30.69
N GLY A 1179 3.80 17.17 -30.77
CA GLY A 1179 3.99 16.11 -31.77
C GLY A 1179 5.28 15.31 -31.51
N LEU A 1180 5.66 14.47 -32.48
CA LEU A 1180 6.81 13.57 -32.37
C LEU A 1180 8.13 14.35 -32.29
N LEU A 1181 8.90 14.14 -31.24
CA LEU A 1181 10.20 14.77 -31.05
C LEU A 1181 11.26 14.17 -31.98
N SER A 1182 12.29 14.97 -32.31
CA SER A 1182 13.46 14.49 -33.06
C SER A 1182 14.37 13.60 -32.22
N PHE A 1183 14.41 13.81 -30.91
CA PHE A 1183 15.13 12.97 -29.95
C PHE A 1183 14.46 11.59 -29.85
N SER A 1184 15.27 10.54 -29.96
CA SER A 1184 14.83 9.14 -29.84
C SER A 1184 15.99 8.26 -29.42
N PHE A 1185 15.68 7.12 -28.81
CA PHE A 1185 16.67 6.06 -28.59
C PHE A 1185 16.59 5.07 -29.75
N SER A 1186 17.67 4.93 -30.50
CA SER A 1186 17.86 3.85 -31.47
C SER A 1186 18.76 2.78 -30.87
N ASN A 1187 18.39 1.52 -31.01
CA ASN A 1187 19.09 0.45 -30.30
C ASN A 1187 20.09 -0.31 -31.18
N THR A 1188 21.29 -0.54 -30.65
CA THR A 1188 22.29 -1.44 -31.23
C THR A 1188 22.18 -2.87 -30.69
N TYR A 1189 21.37 -3.10 -29.65
CA TYR A 1189 21.21 -4.37 -28.93
C TYR A 1189 20.01 -5.22 -29.43
N GLY A 1190 19.52 -4.98 -30.65
CA GLY A 1190 18.38 -5.69 -31.25
C GLY A 1190 17.11 -4.86 -31.34
N ASN A 1191 16.04 -5.46 -31.89
CA ASN A 1191 14.73 -4.80 -31.98
C ASN A 1191 14.05 -4.79 -30.62
N PHE A 1192 13.43 -3.67 -30.24
CA PHE A 1192 12.64 -3.62 -29.02
C PHE A 1192 11.37 -4.47 -29.15
N MET A 1193 11.02 -5.14 -28.05
CA MET A 1193 9.87 -6.03 -27.98
C MET A 1193 8.77 -5.47 -27.08
N LYS A 1194 9.15 -4.91 -25.93
CA LYS A 1194 8.27 -4.21 -24.98
C LYS A 1194 9.07 -3.12 -24.27
N MET A 1195 8.37 -2.11 -23.78
CA MET A 1195 8.92 -1.10 -22.88
C MET A 1195 7.95 -0.85 -21.73
N VAL A 1196 8.51 -0.56 -20.56
CA VAL A 1196 7.80 -0.11 -19.36
C VAL A 1196 8.43 1.21 -18.92
N GLY A 1197 7.61 2.20 -18.57
CA GLY A 1197 8.07 3.49 -18.07
C GLY A 1197 7.69 3.66 -16.61
N ALA A 1198 8.66 3.99 -15.77
CA ALA A 1198 8.45 4.23 -14.34
C ALA A 1198 9.69 4.87 -13.71
N ASP A 1199 9.56 5.52 -12.56
CA ASP A 1199 10.66 6.09 -11.77
C ASP A 1199 11.41 4.98 -11.01
N ILE A 1200 12.36 4.32 -11.68
CA ILE A 1200 13.01 3.09 -11.20
C ILE A 1200 14.01 3.40 -10.10
N ASP A 1201 14.78 4.48 -10.27
CA ASP A 1201 15.77 4.92 -9.29
C ASP A 1201 15.17 5.85 -8.21
N GLY A 1202 13.91 6.26 -8.39
CA GLY A 1202 13.13 7.08 -7.46
C GLY A 1202 13.52 8.56 -7.48
N ASN A 1203 14.20 9.01 -8.53
CA ASN A 1203 14.67 10.38 -8.68
C ASN A 1203 13.55 11.40 -8.97
N GLY A 1204 12.29 10.95 -9.09
CA GLY A 1204 11.11 11.75 -9.39
C GLY A 1204 10.86 11.95 -10.89
N ARG A 1205 11.68 11.33 -11.75
CA ARG A 1205 11.52 11.29 -13.21
C ARG A 1205 11.34 9.85 -13.64
N ASP A 1206 10.50 9.66 -14.65
CA ASP A 1206 10.34 8.31 -15.18
C ASP A 1206 11.54 7.93 -16.04
N ASP A 1207 12.03 6.74 -15.77
CA ASP A 1207 13.00 5.98 -16.53
C ASP A 1207 12.27 5.06 -17.51
N LEU A 1208 13.02 4.33 -18.33
CA LEU A 1208 12.47 3.33 -19.23
C LEU A 1208 13.21 2.00 -19.11
N ILE A 1209 12.47 0.92 -18.96
CA ILE A 1209 12.96 -0.45 -19.15
C ILE A 1209 12.49 -0.94 -20.51
N ALA A 1210 13.38 -1.56 -21.25
CA ALA A 1210 13.01 -2.24 -22.48
C ALA A 1210 13.79 -3.54 -22.62
N TYR A 1211 13.16 -4.56 -23.20
CA TYR A 1211 13.86 -5.77 -23.64
C TYR A 1211 13.84 -5.91 -25.16
N THR A 1212 14.85 -6.60 -25.68
CA THR A 1212 15.04 -6.79 -27.13
C THR A 1212 14.84 -8.22 -27.57
N ASP A 1213 14.59 -8.40 -28.88
CA ASP A 1213 14.55 -9.71 -29.53
C ASP A 1213 15.88 -10.48 -29.42
N SER A 1214 16.97 -9.79 -29.10
CA SER A 1214 18.30 -10.35 -28.90
C SER A 1214 18.57 -10.75 -27.45
N GLY A 1215 17.60 -10.57 -26.55
CA GLY A 1215 17.65 -11.03 -25.15
C GLY A 1215 18.21 -10.02 -24.16
N TYR A 1216 18.52 -8.79 -24.60
CA TYR A 1216 19.04 -7.75 -23.71
C TYR A 1216 17.91 -7.12 -22.91
N LEU A 1217 18.12 -6.99 -21.59
CA LEU A 1217 17.34 -6.12 -20.71
C LEU A 1217 18.10 -4.81 -20.52
N LEU A 1218 17.44 -3.70 -20.83
CA LEU A 1218 18.04 -2.37 -20.84
C LEU A 1218 17.25 -1.42 -19.94
N VAL A 1219 17.97 -0.63 -19.14
CA VAL A 1219 17.41 0.51 -18.40
C VAL A 1219 17.97 1.79 -18.97
N TYR A 1220 17.09 2.68 -19.41
CA TYR A 1220 17.39 4.05 -19.79
C TYR A 1220 17.05 4.95 -18.62
N ALA A 1221 18.04 5.20 -17.76
CA ALA A 1221 17.87 6.04 -16.57
C ALA A 1221 17.92 7.53 -16.95
N ASN A 1222 16.99 8.30 -16.41
CA ASN A 1222 16.70 9.69 -16.74
C ASN A 1222 17.10 10.63 -15.61
N TYR A 1223 18.34 11.11 -15.64
CA TYR A 1223 18.85 11.93 -14.55
C TYR A 1223 18.54 13.42 -14.67
N LEU A 1224 18.43 13.95 -15.91
CA LEU A 1224 18.36 15.40 -16.13
C LEU A 1224 17.11 15.86 -16.88
N GLY A 1225 16.27 14.94 -17.37
CA GLY A 1225 15.08 15.29 -18.16
C GLY A 1225 15.38 16.07 -19.43
N ARG A 1226 16.53 15.82 -20.06
CA ARG A 1226 16.94 16.51 -21.29
C ARG A 1226 16.50 15.73 -22.52
N GLN A 1227 16.11 16.45 -23.56
CA GLN A 1227 15.88 15.92 -24.91
C GLN A 1227 17.23 15.68 -25.64
N SER A 1228 18.20 15.09 -24.94
CA SER A 1228 19.54 14.78 -25.46
C SER A 1228 20.17 13.65 -24.64
N ALA A 1229 21.08 12.89 -25.25
CA ALA A 1229 21.80 11.80 -24.57
C ALA A 1229 22.55 12.24 -23.31
N SER A 1230 22.92 13.52 -23.17
CA SER A 1230 23.63 14.01 -21.97
C SER A 1230 22.83 13.96 -20.66
N GLY A 1231 21.51 13.74 -20.74
CA GLY A 1231 20.64 13.61 -19.57
C GLY A 1231 20.21 12.20 -19.22
N TRP A 1232 20.69 11.20 -19.98
CA TRP A 1232 20.28 9.81 -19.87
C TRP A 1232 21.48 8.89 -19.79
N GLN A 1233 21.34 7.77 -19.09
CA GLN A 1233 22.33 6.71 -19.06
C GLN A 1233 21.68 5.38 -19.39
N ILE A 1234 22.39 4.54 -20.14
CA ILE A 1234 21.91 3.22 -20.53
C ILE A 1234 22.67 2.18 -19.73
N TYR A 1235 21.94 1.33 -19.02
CA TYR A 1235 22.47 0.18 -18.32
C TYR A 1235 21.99 -1.10 -19.02
N VAL A 1236 22.92 -2.03 -19.24
CA VAL A 1236 22.60 -3.40 -19.61
C VAL A 1236 22.46 -4.16 -18.31
N VAL A 1237 21.23 -4.54 -17.95
CA VAL A 1237 20.95 -5.27 -16.71
C VAL A 1237 21.31 -6.73 -16.87
N ASP A 1238 20.86 -7.35 -17.97
CA ASP A 1238 21.21 -8.73 -18.31
C ASP A 1238 21.12 -8.98 -19.82
N ASN A 1239 21.68 -10.10 -20.28
CA ASN A 1239 21.51 -10.66 -21.61
C ASN A 1239 21.20 -12.15 -21.53
N LEU A 1240 19.93 -12.49 -21.71
CA LEU A 1240 19.41 -13.85 -21.65
C LEU A 1240 19.54 -14.62 -22.97
N GLY A 1241 19.99 -13.95 -24.05
CA GLY A 1241 20.15 -14.51 -25.38
C GLY A 1241 18.93 -14.33 -26.29
N ALA A 1242 19.17 -14.41 -27.60
CA ALA A 1242 18.17 -14.07 -28.61
C ALA A 1242 16.92 -14.96 -28.55
N GLY A 1243 15.76 -14.30 -28.58
CA GLY A 1243 14.43 -14.94 -28.56
C GLY A 1243 14.02 -15.53 -27.21
N MET A 1244 14.80 -15.30 -26.15
CA MET A 1244 14.53 -15.95 -24.85
C MET A 1244 13.56 -15.18 -23.97
N VAL A 1245 13.49 -13.85 -24.06
CA VAL A 1245 12.61 -13.04 -23.20
C VAL A 1245 11.21 -12.95 -23.81
N ASN A 1246 10.18 -13.28 -23.01
CA ASN A 1246 8.78 -13.24 -23.43
C ASN A 1246 8.07 -12.00 -22.86
N ASP A 1247 8.32 -11.64 -21.61
CA ASP A 1247 7.66 -10.50 -20.96
C ASP A 1247 8.53 -9.89 -19.85
N VAL A 1248 8.28 -8.61 -19.55
CA VAL A 1248 8.92 -7.87 -18.46
C VAL A 1248 7.87 -7.02 -17.76
N ASP A 1249 8.02 -6.88 -16.45
CA ASP A 1249 7.22 -5.95 -15.67
C ASP A 1249 8.04 -5.35 -14.51
N VAL A 1250 7.50 -4.30 -13.90
CA VAL A 1250 8.07 -3.65 -12.71
C VAL A 1250 7.02 -3.46 -11.65
N SER A 1251 7.44 -3.44 -10.40
CA SER A 1251 6.57 -3.15 -9.27
C SER A 1251 7.23 -2.19 -8.29
N LYS A 1252 6.36 -1.52 -7.55
CA LYS A 1252 6.72 -0.59 -6.51
C LYS A 1252 6.99 -1.35 -5.21
N PHE A 1253 8.16 -1.14 -4.61
CA PHE A 1253 8.32 -1.34 -3.17
C PHE A 1253 7.50 -0.25 -2.47
N ALA A 1254 6.38 -0.61 -1.85
CA ALA A 1254 5.67 0.29 -0.96
C ALA A 1254 6.41 0.29 0.40
N PRO A 1255 7.05 1.39 0.82
CA PRO A 1255 7.77 1.43 2.09
C PRO A 1255 6.86 1.35 3.32
#